data_AF-A0A2R6PVD1-F1
#
_entry.id   AF-A0A2R6PVD1-F1
#
_cell.length_a   1.000
_cell.length_b   1.000
_cell.length_c   1.000
_cell.angle_alpha   90.00
_cell.angle_beta   90.00
_cell.angle_gamma   90.00
#
_symmetry.space_group_name_H-M   'P 1'
#
loop_
_entity.id
_entity.type
_entity.pdbx_description
1 polymer ?
#
loop_
_entity_poly.entity_id
_entity_poly.type
_entity_poly.pdbx_seq_one_letter_code
_entity_poly.pdbx_strand_id
1 'polypeptide(L)'
;MADSVRAGYGAVTSDRQIFPTLLSSLPRDSIIEAESAYYQKPSALSKVQNGWGKFATGALTTIQNNTGMLLVAASQGFFALMDTCVKTLHSLDPPVTTFELIFVRMAITWIFCVTYMSIMKIPDLFLGPKGIRLLLVLRGFFGFFGLFGLYYSLQYLSLSDATVLTFLAPICVTITAAIFLGEEFSWRQVFAASCALVGVVLVARPEFLFHQDSNDSDTPLPDNATCAMEVIGAGLDATPEQRLAAVGLSSRPPSSVYSFVAHRPRSQLLCGNQIGAKFWEVVSDEHGIDRDGLYKGNNDLQLERINVYYNEVGANKYVPRAVLVDLEPGTMDSVRSGPLGNLFRPDNFVFGQSGAGNNWAKGHYTEGAELVDSVLDVVRKEAEGTDALQGFQITHSLGGGTGAGMGTLLISKIREEYPDRMMATYSVVPSPKVSDTVVEPYNATLSVHQLVENSDETFCIDNEALYDICFRTLKLSTPTYGDLNHLVSIVMSGITTCLRFPGQLNSDLRKLAVNMVPFPRLHFFMTGFAPLTARGSQQYRAVTVPELTQQMFDAKNMMAASDPRHGRYLTVAAVFRGRVSMKEVEEQMQNVQNKNSAYFVEWIPNNVLTAQCDIPPRGQKMAVTFLGNSTAIQELFKRVSDQFTAMFKRKAFLHWYTQEGMDEMEFTEAESNMQDLVAEYQQYQDATVEEEGEYEEEVVPEEE
;
A
#
# COMPACT_ATOMS: atom_id res chain seq x y z
N MET A 1 -25.48 -13.41 33.16
CA MET A 1 -26.83 -13.71 33.69
C MET A 1 -26.71 -14.34 35.09
N ALA A 2 -26.12 -13.60 36.03
CA ALA A 2 -26.00 -14.00 37.45
C ALA A 2 -25.97 -12.76 38.37
N ASP A 3 -26.60 -11.65 37.96
CA ASP A 3 -26.60 -10.39 38.73
C ASP A 3 -28.00 -9.77 38.97
N SER A 4 -29.11 -10.42 38.60
CA SER A 4 -30.45 -9.86 38.87
C SER A 4 -31.12 -10.34 40.16
N VAL A 5 -30.44 -11.12 41.03
CA VAL A 5 -31.10 -11.74 42.20
C VAL A 5 -30.63 -11.16 43.57
N ARG A 6 -29.83 -10.08 43.62
CA ARG A 6 -29.25 -9.63 44.91
C ARG A 6 -29.45 -8.20 45.38
N ALA A 7 -30.32 -7.40 44.77
CA ALA A 7 -30.64 -6.06 45.33
C ALA A 7 -32.13 -5.76 45.24
N GLY A 8 -32.86 -5.93 46.35
CA GLY A 8 -34.26 -5.49 46.41
C GLY A 8 -35.17 -6.07 47.49
N TYR A 9 -34.69 -6.77 48.52
CA TYR A 9 -35.51 -7.02 49.71
C TYR A 9 -35.24 -5.95 50.76
N GLY A 10 -36.05 -4.88 50.72
CA GLY A 10 -35.97 -3.83 51.72
C GLY A 10 -36.75 -2.58 51.33
N ALA A 11 -38.06 -2.70 51.06
CA ALA A 11 -39.10 -1.79 51.55
C ALA A 11 -40.40 -1.94 50.74
N VAL A 12 -41.52 -1.87 51.47
CA VAL A 12 -42.89 -1.65 51.01
C VAL A 12 -43.65 -2.87 50.50
N THR A 13 -44.23 -3.56 51.49
CA THR A 13 -45.54 -4.21 51.43
C THR A 13 -46.63 -3.31 50.84
N SER A 14 -47.40 -3.78 49.84
CA SER A 14 -48.88 -3.81 49.88
C SER A 14 -49.46 -4.25 48.53
N ASP A 15 -50.29 -5.29 48.61
CA ASP A 15 -51.48 -5.61 47.79
C ASP A 15 -51.42 -5.58 46.26
N ARG A 16 -51.49 -6.79 45.66
CA ARG A 16 -52.62 -7.35 44.87
C ARG A 16 -52.75 -6.78 43.45
N GLN A 17 -53.07 -7.51 42.40
CA GLN A 17 -53.45 -8.89 42.09
C GLN A 17 -53.64 -8.84 40.57
N ILE A 18 -53.17 -9.81 39.79
CA ILE A 18 -53.87 -10.30 38.57
C ILE A 18 -53.21 -11.64 38.17
N PHE A 19 -54.06 -12.66 38.01
CA PHE A 19 -53.82 -14.09 37.71
C PHE A 19 -53.34 -15.04 38.82
N PRO A 20 -54.28 -15.56 39.63
CA PRO A 20 -54.13 -16.78 40.41
C PRO A 20 -54.69 -17.97 39.63
N THR A 21 -53.92 -19.05 39.42
CA THR A 21 -54.34 -20.47 39.40
C THR A 21 -53.31 -21.31 38.63
N LEU A 22 -52.37 -21.94 39.35
CA LEU A 22 -51.77 -23.25 38.98
C LEU A 22 -50.61 -23.71 39.89
N LEU A 23 -50.13 -22.91 40.84
CA LEU A 23 -48.95 -23.24 41.65
C LEU A 23 -49.19 -23.30 43.18
N SER A 24 -50.41 -23.53 43.62
CA SER A 24 -50.76 -23.60 45.05
C SER A 24 -50.69 -25.01 45.66
N SER A 25 -49.93 -25.95 45.10
CA SER A 25 -49.95 -27.35 45.56
C SER A 25 -48.58 -28.01 45.77
N LEU A 26 -47.58 -27.29 46.32
CA LEU A 26 -46.37 -27.92 46.87
C LEU A 26 -45.88 -27.20 48.15
N PRO A 27 -45.54 -27.94 49.24
CA PRO A 27 -45.17 -27.37 50.54
C PRO A 27 -43.77 -26.78 50.54
N ARG A 28 -43.58 -25.60 51.17
CA ARG A 28 -42.38 -24.75 51.06
C ARG A 28 -41.38 -24.82 52.24
N ASP A 29 -41.52 -25.78 53.16
CA ASP A 29 -40.82 -25.68 54.45
C ASP A 29 -39.67 -26.68 54.69
N SER A 30 -39.15 -27.40 53.69
CA SER A 30 -38.12 -28.44 53.93
C SER A 30 -36.73 -28.19 53.31
N ILE A 31 -36.47 -27.03 52.69
CA ILE A 31 -35.20 -26.79 51.97
C ILE A 31 -34.28 -25.79 52.69
N ILE A 32 -34.80 -24.98 53.62
CA ILE A 32 -34.03 -23.90 54.28
C ILE A 32 -33.13 -24.43 55.42
N GLU A 33 -33.41 -25.59 56.00
CA GLU A 33 -32.63 -26.14 57.13
C GLU A 33 -31.40 -26.97 56.74
N ALA A 34 -31.23 -27.33 55.46
CA ALA A 34 -30.08 -28.14 55.02
C ALA A 34 -28.81 -27.31 54.71
N GLU A 35 -28.94 -25.99 54.48
CA GLU A 35 -27.85 -25.14 54.00
C GLU A 35 -27.04 -24.45 55.12
N SER A 36 -27.57 -24.41 56.34
CA SER A 36 -26.91 -23.73 57.49
C SER A 36 -25.81 -24.57 58.17
N ALA A 37 -25.67 -25.85 57.83
CA ALA A 37 -24.73 -26.77 58.49
C ALA A 37 -23.35 -26.90 57.81
N TYR A 38 -23.14 -26.37 56.60
CA TYR A 38 -21.92 -26.65 55.82
C TYR A 38 -20.78 -25.62 55.99
N TYR A 39 -21.04 -24.47 56.65
CA TYR A 39 -20.08 -23.34 56.73
C TYR A 39 -19.61 -22.99 58.15
N GLN A 40 -19.49 -23.97 59.06
CA GLN A 40 -18.81 -23.75 60.34
C GLN A 40 -17.83 -24.87 60.70
N LYS A 41 -16.53 -24.64 60.45
CA LYS A 41 -15.45 -25.17 61.31
C LYS A 41 -14.21 -24.26 61.30
N PRO A 42 -13.48 -24.15 62.43
CA PRO A 42 -12.73 -22.96 62.79
C PRO A 42 -11.24 -23.01 62.42
N SER A 43 -10.68 -21.81 62.32
CA SER A 43 -9.27 -21.47 62.19
C SER A 43 -8.42 -21.98 63.36
N ALA A 44 -7.33 -22.69 63.06
CA ALA A 44 -6.22 -22.92 63.98
C ALA A 44 -4.90 -22.81 63.23
N LEU A 45 -4.26 -21.64 63.26
CA LEU A 45 -2.81 -21.47 63.15
C LEU A 45 -2.43 -20.01 63.43
N SER A 46 -2.05 -19.77 64.68
CA SER A 46 -1.43 -18.53 65.13
C SER A 46 0.07 -18.51 64.84
N LYS A 47 0.61 -17.30 64.64
CA LYS A 47 2.03 -16.87 64.74
C LYS A 47 2.93 -17.13 63.52
N VAL A 48 3.17 -16.08 62.72
CA VAL A 48 4.33 -15.16 62.79
C VAL A 48 4.14 -14.14 61.65
N GLN A 49 4.30 -12.85 61.98
CA GLN A 49 3.78 -11.73 61.23
C GLN A 49 4.90 -11.04 60.43
N ASN A 50 4.93 -11.23 59.10
CA ASN A 50 5.75 -10.42 58.17
C ASN A 50 4.83 -9.61 57.24
N GLY A 51 5.24 -8.39 56.86
CA GLY A 51 4.44 -7.45 56.06
C GLY A 51 3.91 -8.00 54.72
N TRP A 52 4.62 -8.96 54.14
CA TRP A 52 4.18 -9.73 52.97
C TRP A 52 2.94 -10.59 53.24
N GLY A 53 2.77 -11.09 54.47
CA GLY A 53 1.59 -11.84 54.88
C GLY A 53 0.32 -10.97 54.97
N LYS A 54 0.45 -9.68 55.31
CA LYS A 54 -0.68 -8.72 55.31
C LYS A 54 -1.11 -8.33 53.88
N PHE A 55 -0.15 -8.19 52.97
CA PHE A 55 -0.44 -7.97 51.55
C PHE A 55 -1.04 -9.23 50.89
N ALA A 56 -0.48 -10.40 51.16
CA ALA A 56 -1.00 -11.67 50.65
C ALA A 56 -2.40 -11.98 51.19
N THR A 57 -2.68 -11.73 52.47
CA THR A 57 -4.04 -11.88 53.04
C THR A 57 -5.01 -10.81 52.54
N GLY A 58 -4.56 -9.57 52.30
CA GLY A 58 -5.35 -8.51 51.65
C GLY A 58 -5.66 -8.80 50.18
N ALA A 59 -4.69 -9.34 49.44
CA ALA A 59 -4.85 -9.79 48.07
C ALA A 59 -5.75 -11.03 48.00
N LEU A 60 -5.58 -12.01 48.89
CA LEU A 60 -6.44 -13.19 49.00
C LEU A 60 -7.87 -12.83 49.38
N THR A 61 -8.09 -11.86 50.27
CA THR A 61 -9.44 -11.38 50.61
C THR A 61 -10.06 -10.58 49.47
N THR A 62 -9.27 -9.80 48.73
CA THR A 62 -9.74 -9.09 47.53
C THR A 62 -10.06 -10.06 46.39
N ILE A 63 -9.22 -11.08 46.19
CA ILE A 63 -9.43 -12.18 45.24
C ILE A 63 -10.65 -12.99 45.67
N GLN A 64 -10.81 -13.32 46.95
CA GLN A 64 -11.98 -14.04 47.47
C GLN A 64 -13.28 -13.24 47.26
N ASN A 65 -13.27 -11.95 47.56
CA ASN A 65 -14.41 -11.05 47.34
C ASN A 65 -14.74 -10.87 45.86
N ASN A 66 -13.74 -10.94 44.97
CA ASN A 66 -13.90 -10.76 43.52
C ASN A 66 -13.80 -12.08 42.73
N THR A 67 -13.83 -13.24 43.40
CA THR A 67 -13.62 -14.56 42.75
C THR A 67 -14.64 -14.76 41.64
N GLY A 68 -15.88 -14.33 41.86
CA GLY A 68 -16.95 -14.39 40.86
C GLY A 68 -16.62 -13.58 39.59
N MET A 69 -16.14 -12.35 39.72
CA MET A 69 -15.77 -11.51 38.57
C MET A 69 -14.55 -12.06 37.82
N LEU A 70 -13.57 -12.59 38.55
CA LEU A 70 -12.40 -13.24 37.95
C LEU A 70 -12.76 -14.52 37.20
N LEU A 71 -13.66 -15.34 37.75
CA LEU A 71 -14.18 -16.53 37.08
C LEU A 71 -14.98 -16.17 35.82
N VAL A 72 -15.76 -15.08 35.84
CA VAL A 72 -16.47 -14.59 34.67
C VAL A 72 -15.49 -14.11 33.59
N ALA A 73 -14.49 -13.30 33.95
CA ALA A 73 -13.47 -12.85 32.99
C ALA A 73 -12.68 -14.02 32.39
N ALA A 74 -12.29 -15.00 33.21
CA ALA A 74 -11.66 -16.22 32.75
C ALA A 74 -12.57 -17.01 31.79
N SER A 75 -13.87 -17.12 32.10
CA SER A 75 -14.84 -17.81 31.25
C SER A 75 -14.97 -17.16 29.87
N GLN A 76 -14.95 -15.82 29.79
CA GLN A 76 -15.00 -15.08 28.53
C GLN A 76 -13.71 -15.26 27.72
N GLY A 77 -12.55 -15.30 28.37
CA GLY A 77 -11.28 -15.59 27.70
C GLY A 77 -11.24 -17.00 27.09
N PHE A 78 -11.71 -18.01 27.82
CA PHE A 78 -11.81 -19.38 27.28
C PHE A 78 -12.86 -19.49 26.16
N PHE A 79 -13.96 -18.73 26.23
CA PHE A 79 -14.97 -18.70 25.18
C PHE A 79 -14.43 -18.08 23.88
N ALA A 80 -13.70 -16.96 23.97
CA ALA A 80 -13.06 -16.33 22.82
C ALA A 80 -11.97 -17.20 22.18
N LEU A 81 -11.18 -17.91 23.00
CA LEU A 81 -10.19 -18.88 22.52
C LEU A 81 -10.86 -20.02 21.75
N MET A 82 -11.96 -20.54 22.29
CA MET A 82 -12.75 -21.58 21.62
C MET A 82 -13.32 -21.09 20.28
N ASP A 83 -13.92 -19.90 20.21
CA ASP A 83 -14.47 -19.37 18.95
C ASP A 83 -13.39 -19.19 17.87
N THR A 84 -12.19 -18.79 18.28
CA THR A 84 -11.01 -18.73 17.39
C THR A 84 -10.62 -20.12 16.89
N CYS A 85 -10.54 -21.11 17.79
CA CYS A 85 -10.24 -22.50 17.42
C CYS A 85 -11.28 -23.07 16.45
N VAL A 86 -12.58 -22.79 16.67
CA VAL A 86 -13.67 -23.24 15.77
C VAL A 86 -13.50 -22.64 14.37
N LYS A 87 -13.14 -21.35 14.28
CA LYS A 87 -12.88 -20.70 13.00
C LYS A 87 -11.68 -21.31 12.27
N THR A 88 -10.61 -21.66 12.99
CA THR A 88 -9.43 -22.33 12.40
C THR A 88 -9.69 -23.79 12.02
N LEU A 89 -10.60 -24.49 12.72
CA LEU A 89 -10.97 -25.87 12.39
C LEU A 89 -11.81 -25.94 11.10
N HIS A 90 -12.54 -24.86 10.78
CA HIS A 90 -13.26 -24.75 9.51
C HIS A 90 -12.34 -24.49 8.31
N SER A 91 -11.13 -23.96 8.52
CA SER A 91 -10.14 -23.76 7.46
C SER A 91 -9.31 -25.00 7.12
N LEU A 92 -9.57 -26.15 7.75
CA LEU A 92 -8.95 -27.44 7.42
C LEU A 92 -9.70 -28.11 6.26
N ASP A 93 -8.99 -28.90 5.45
CA ASP A 93 -9.56 -29.65 4.33
C ASP A 93 -9.53 -31.17 4.62
N PRO A 94 -10.68 -31.86 4.73
CA PRO A 94 -12.06 -31.36 4.58
C PRO A 94 -12.58 -30.57 5.81
N PRO A 95 -13.48 -29.59 5.61
CA PRO A 95 -13.99 -28.75 6.68
C PRO A 95 -14.87 -29.55 7.64
N VAL A 96 -14.63 -29.38 8.95
CA VAL A 96 -15.45 -30.01 9.99
C VAL A 96 -16.84 -29.37 9.99
N THR A 97 -17.89 -30.20 9.86
CA THR A 97 -19.26 -29.71 9.79
C THR A 97 -19.72 -29.14 11.15
N THR A 98 -20.60 -28.14 11.15
CA THR A 98 -21.10 -27.47 12.37
C THR A 98 -21.76 -28.46 13.34
N PHE A 99 -22.44 -29.47 12.80
CA PHE A 99 -23.08 -30.52 13.57
C PHE A 99 -22.08 -31.39 14.33
N GLU A 100 -21.00 -31.82 13.69
CA GLU A 100 -19.94 -32.61 14.33
C GLU A 100 -19.27 -31.84 15.47
N LEU A 101 -19.00 -30.55 15.25
CA LEU A 101 -18.38 -29.69 16.23
C LEU A 101 -19.25 -29.47 17.48
N ILE A 102 -20.55 -29.21 17.28
CA ILE A 102 -21.51 -29.06 18.38
C ILE A 102 -21.70 -30.38 19.11
N PHE A 103 -21.76 -31.50 18.38
CA PHE A 103 -21.90 -32.84 18.96
C PHE A 103 -20.74 -33.18 19.89
N VAL A 104 -19.50 -33.01 19.42
CA VAL A 104 -18.29 -33.27 20.24
C VAL A 104 -18.26 -32.37 21.47
N ARG A 105 -18.56 -31.07 21.32
CA ARG A 105 -18.59 -30.13 22.45
C ARG A 105 -19.63 -30.53 23.51
N MET A 106 -20.85 -30.86 23.09
CA MET A 106 -21.93 -31.23 24.00
C MET A 106 -21.66 -32.58 24.66
N ALA A 107 -21.05 -33.53 23.95
CA ALA A 107 -20.62 -34.81 24.53
C ALA A 107 -19.57 -34.63 25.62
N ILE A 108 -18.54 -33.82 25.37
CA ILE A 108 -17.49 -33.50 26.37
C ILE A 108 -18.11 -32.79 27.58
N THR A 109 -18.94 -31.78 27.34
CA THR A 109 -19.62 -31.02 28.41
C THR A 109 -20.50 -31.94 29.26
N TRP A 110 -21.25 -32.83 28.62
CA TRP A 110 -22.09 -33.80 29.30
C TRP A 110 -21.29 -34.75 30.20
N ILE A 111 -20.15 -35.28 29.72
CA ILE A 111 -19.26 -36.14 30.51
C ILE A 111 -18.78 -35.39 31.76
N PHE A 112 -18.22 -34.19 31.62
CA PHE A 112 -17.73 -33.42 32.77
C PHE A 112 -18.84 -33.07 33.77
N CYS A 113 -20.02 -32.67 33.28
CA CYS A 113 -21.16 -32.35 34.12
C CYS A 113 -21.68 -33.58 34.89
N VAL A 114 -21.80 -34.74 34.23
CA VAL A 114 -22.27 -35.98 34.89
C VAL A 114 -21.24 -36.49 35.89
N THR A 115 -19.93 -36.43 35.57
CA THR A 115 -18.86 -36.78 36.51
C THR A 115 -18.88 -35.88 37.73
N TYR A 116 -19.02 -34.57 37.55
CA TYR A 116 -19.11 -33.61 38.65
C TYR A 116 -20.34 -33.85 39.55
N MET A 117 -21.52 -34.05 38.94
CA MET A 117 -22.76 -34.34 39.69
C MET A 117 -22.69 -35.69 40.43
N SER A 118 -21.97 -36.67 39.87
CA SER A 118 -21.70 -37.96 40.52
C SER A 118 -20.79 -37.81 41.74
N ILE A 119 -19.75 -36.98 41.64
CA ILE A 119 -18.83 -36.69 42.76
C ILE A 119 -19.56 -35.93 43.88
N MET A 120 -20.43 -34.99 43.52
CA MET A 120 -21.22 -34.17 44.46
C MET A 120 -22.47 -34.89 45.02
N LYS A 121 -22.71 -36.15 44.63
CA LYS A 121 -23.81 -37.02 45.12
C LYS A 121 -25.20 -36.35 45.07
N ILE A 122 -25.51 -35.67 43.97
CA ILE A 122 -26.80 -34.99 43.78
C ILE A 122 -27.89 -36.04 43.45
N PRO A 123 -29.07 -36.01 44.09
CA PRO A 123 -30.17 -36.92 43.76
C PRO A 123 -30.75 -36.66 42.36
N ASP A 124 -31.13 -37.71 41.64
CA ASP A 124 -31.65 -37.72 40.24
C ASP A 124 -30.64 -37.28 39.15
N LEU A 125 -29.55 -38.05 39.00
CA LEU A 125 -28.39 -37.77 38.14
C LEU A 125 -28.69 -37.45 36.66
N PHE A 126 -29.71 -38.06 36.06
CA PHE A 126 -29.91 -37.99 34.59
C PHE A 126 -31.07 -37.12 34.13
N LEU A 127 -32.15 -37.02 34.91
CA LEU A 127 -33.42 -36.45 34.46
C LEU A 127 -33.88 -35.27 35.32
N GLY A 128 -33.13 -34.95 36.39
CA GLY A 128 -33.48 -33.90 37.32
C GLY A 128 -34.82 -34.13 38.06
N PRO A 129 -35.21 -33.15 38.90
CA PRO A 129 -36.39 -33.27 39.75
C PRO A 129 -37.69 -33.39 38.95
N LYS A 130 -38.57 -34.30 39.38
CA LYS A 130 -39.78 -34.76 38.66
C LYS A 130 -40.75 -33.64 38.22
N GLY A 131 -40.77 -32.49 38.90
CA GLY A 131 -41.68 -31.38 38.59
C GLY A 131 -41.24 -30.43 37.47
N ILE A 132 -39.96 -30.44 37.07
CA ILE A 132 -39.38 -29.41 36.18
C ILE A 132 -38.85 -30.01 34.87
N ARG A 133 -39.06 -31.32 34.66
CA ARG A 133 -38.50 -32.07 33.52
C ARG A 133 -38.89 -31.50 32.16
N LEU A 134 -40.15 -31.10 32.00
CA LEU A 134 -40.63 -30.50 30.76
C LEU A 134 -39.94 -29.15 30.46
N LEU A 135 -39.75 -28.31 31.48
CA LEU A 135 -39.03 -27.04 31.37
C LEU A 135 -37.54 -27.24 31.05
N LEU A 136 -36.91 -28.28 31.61
CA LEU A 136 -35.53 -28.66 31.31
C LEU A 136 -35.37 -29.15 29.87
N VAL A 137 -36.32 -29.93 29.36
CA VAL A 137 -36.32 -30.40 27.96
C VAL A 137 -36.53 -29.24 27.00
N LEU A 138 -37.48 -28.34 27.27
CA LEU A 138 -37.70 -27.14 26.46
C LEU A 138 -36.47 -26.23 26.47
N ARG A 139 -35.82 -26.04 27.63
CA ARG A 139 -34.58 -25.28 27.73
C ARG A 139 -33.44 -25.91 26.91
N GLY A 140 -33.29 -27.22 26.94
CA GLY A 140 -32.29 -27.94 26.12
C GLY A 140 -32.55 -27.78 24.63
N PHE A 141 -33.82 -27.90 24.21
CA PHE A 141 -34.23 -27.74 22.81
C PHE A 141 -33.95 -26.33 22.28
N PHE A 142 -34.43 -25.28 22.95
CA PHE A 142 -34.17 -23.90 22.53
C PHE A 142 -32.69 -23.52 22.68
N GLY A 143 -32.00 -24.07 23.68
CA GLY A 143 -30.56 -23.89 23.85
C GLY A 143 -29.74 -24.48 22.70
N PHE A 144 -30.14 -25.63 22.16
CA PHE A 144 -29.51 -26.23 20.99
C PHE A 144 -29.63 -25.32 19.76
N PHE A 145 -30.82 -24.84 19.43
CA PHE A 145 -31.02 -23.96 18.27
C PHE A 145 -30.28 -22.62 18.41
N GLY A 146 -30.24 -22.05 19.62
CA GLY A 146 -29.48 -20.83 19.87
C GLY A 146 -27.97 -21.02 19.68
N LEU A 147 -27.43 -22.13 20.16
CA LEU A 147 -26.01 -22.46 20.03
C LEU A 147 -25.65 -22.84 18.60
N PHE A 148 -26.52 -23.58 17.91
CA PHE A 148 -26.39 -23.89 16.49
C PHE A 148 -26.35 -22.62 15.64
N GLY A 149 -27.28 -21.69 15.86
CA GLY A 149 -27.31 -20.41 15.15
C GLY A 149 -26.04 -19.58 15.34
N LEU A 150 -25.46 -19.58 16.55
CA LEU A 150 -24.21 -18.88 16.83
C LEU A 150 -23.04 -19.47 16.03
N TYR A 151 -22.84 -20.78 16.06
CA TYR A 151 -21.74 -21.40 15.30
C TYR A 151 -21.95 -21.41 13.80
N TYR A 152 -23.20 -21.50 13.36
CA TYR A 152 -23.57 -21.34 11.96
C TYR A 152 -23.21 -19.92 11.49
N SER A 153 -23.51 -18.88 12.28
CA SER A 153 -23.14 -17.50 11.94
C SER A 153 -21.62 -17.30 11.83
N LEU A 154 -20.82 -17.96 12.66
CA LEU A 154 -19.35 -17.86 12.64
C LEU A 154 -18.70 -18.44 11.36
N GLN A 155 -19.42 -19.32 10.64
CA GLN A 155 -18.95 -19.90 9.38
C GLN A 155 -19.13 -18.95 8.19
N TYR A 156 -20.20 -18.14 8.20
CA TYR A 156 -20.55 -17.27 7.09
C TYR A 156 -20.23 -15.79 7.33
N LEU A 157 -20.03 -15.39 8.59
CA LEU A 157 -19.70 -14.01 8.97
C LEU A 157 -18.25 -13.90 9.47
N SER A 158 -17.71 -12.69 9.38
CA SER A 158 -16.43 -12.37 10.03
C SER A 158 -16.56 -12.58 11.55
N LEU A 159 -15.45 -12.88 12.24
CA LEU A 159 -15.48 -13.11 13.69
C LEU A 159 -15.97 -11.85 14.43
N SER A 160 -15.62 -10.66 13.93
CA SER A 160 -16.11 -9.38 14.46
C SER A 160 -17.61 -9.23 14.29
N ASP A 161 -18.18 -9.54 13.12
CA ASP A 161 -19.60 -9.30 12.88
C ASP A 161 -20.48 -10.28 13.66
N ALA A 162 -20.08 -11.56 13.70
CA ALA A 162 -20.77 -12.57 14.50
C ALA A 162 -20.74 -12.28 16.01
N THR A 163 -19.61 -11.79 16.54
CA THR A 163 -19.49 -11.41 17.96
C THR A 163 -20.30 -10.15 18.27
N VAL A 164 -20.32 -9.18 17.35
CA VAL A 164 -21.11 -7.94 17.48
C VAL A 164 -22.61 -8.23 17.48
N LEU A 165 -23.09 -9.14 16.62
CA LEU A 165 -24.48 -9.60 16.64
C LEU A 165 -24.84 -10.31 17.95
N THR A 166 -23.90 -11.04 18.55
CA THR A 166 -24.12 -11.71 19.84
C THR A 166 -24.32 -10.69 20.98
N PHE A 167 -23.79 -9.46 20.87
CA PHE A 167 -24.07 -8.38 21.83
C PHE A 167 -25.50 -7.83 21.77
N LEU A 168 -26.32 -8.23 20.79
CA LEU A 168 -27.75 -7.94 20.78
C LEU A 168 -28.55 -8.83 21.74
N ALA A 169 -27.99 -9.97 22.16
CA ALA A 169 -28.70 -10.95 22.99
C ALA A 169 -29.28 -10.35 24.31
N PRO A 170 -28.56 -9.50 25.07
CA PRO A 170 -29.13 -8.86 26.26
C PRO A 170 -30.37 -8.00 25.96
N ILE A 171 -30.38 -7.29 24.82
CA ILE A 171 -31.50 -6.45 24.40
C ILE A 171 -32.73 -7.32 24.10
N CYS A 172 -32.54 -8.36 23.28
CA CYS A 172 -33.59 -9.32 22.96
C CYS A 172 -34.14 -10.02 24.21
N VAL A 173 -33.26 -10.38 25.16
CA VAL A 173 -33.64 -11.00 26.43
C VAL A 173 -34.44 -10.03 27.30
N THR A 174 -34.06 -8.75 27.41
CA THR A 174 -34.83 -7.77 28.20
C THR A 174 -36.22 -7.53 27.59
N ILE A 175 -36.32 -7.45 26.26
CA ILE A 175 -37.61 -7.31 25.55
C ILE A 175 -38.50 -8.53 25.77
N THR A 176 -37.93 -9.72 25.63
CA THR A 176 -38.66 -10.98 25.79
C THR A 176 -39.06 -11.21 27.26
N ALA A 177 -38.21 -10.83 28.22
CA ALA A 177 -38.50 -10.92 29.65
C ALA A 177 -39.69 -10.04 30.04
N ALA A 178 -39.79 -8.82 29.50
CA ALA A 178 -40.95 -7.97 29.75
C ALA A 178 -42.25 -8.56 29.19
N ILE A 179 -42.20 -9.22 28.03
CA ILE A 179 -43.38 -9.84 27.40
C ILE A 179 -43.83 -11.11 28.14
N PHE A 180 -42.89 -11.97 28.53
CA PHE A 180 -43.19 -13.30 29.07
C PHE A 180 -43.21 -13.36 30.61
N LEU A 181 -42.41 -12.55 31.29
CA LEU A 181 -42.38 -12.47 32.76
C LEU A 181 -43.13 -11.26 33.33
N GLY A 182 -43.54 -10.29 32.48
CA GLY A 182 -44.25 -9.08 32.92
C GLY A 182 -43.39 -8.11 33.72
N GLU A 183 -42.06 -8.15 33.55
CA GLU A 183 -41.14 -7.26 34.25
C GLU A 183 -41.24 -5.81 33.76
N GLU A 184 -41.27 -4.84 34.68
CA GLU A 184 -41.36 -3.41 34.35
C GLU A 184 -40.02 -2.87 33.84
N PHE A 185 -40.06 -2.13 32.72
CA PHE A 185 -38.89 -1.46 32.17
C PHE A 185 -38.55 -0.19 32.96
N SER A 186 -37.40 -0.20 33.63
CA SER A 186 -36.84 1.05 34.15
C SER A 186 -36.31 1.92 33.00
N TRP A 187 -36.56 3.22 33.05
CA TRP A 187 -36.01 4.19 32.07
C TRP A 187 -34.49 4.07 31.88
N ARG A 188 -33.75 3.67 32.92
CA ARG A 188 -32.30 3.42 32.86
C ARG A 188 -31.94 2.22 31.97
N GLN A 189 -32.76 1.18 31.97
CA GLN A 189 -32.56 -0.03 31.14
C GLN A 189 -32.88 0.26 29.68
N VAL A 190 -33.93 1.06 29.42
CA VAL A 190 -34.28 1.52 28.06
C VAL A 190 -33.16 2.35 27.45
N PHE A 191 -32.59 3.28 28.24
CA PHE A 191 -31.44 4.08 27.82
C PHE A 191 -30.21 3.20 27.52
N ALA A 192 -29.87 2.27 28.43
CA ALA A 192 -28.74 1.36 28.24
C ALA A 192 -28.91 0.45 27.01
N ALA A 193 -30.11 -0.08 26.77
CA ALA A 193 -30.43 -0.88 25.59
C ALA A 193 -30.32 -0.07 24.29
N SER A 194 -30.76 1.19 24.31
CA SER A 194 -30.66 2.10 23.17
C SER A 194 -29.21 2.43 22.84
N CYS A 195 -28.38 2.73 23.85
CA CYS A 195 -26.94 2.95 23.66
C CYS A 195 -26.22 1.70 23.14
N ALA A 196 -26.57 0.51 23.65
CA ALA A 196 -26.01 -0.75 23.18
C ALA A 196 -26.39 -1.04 21.72
N LEU A 197 -27.64 -0.78 21.33
CA LEU A 197 -28.11 -0.95 19.95
C LEU A 197 -27.38 0.00 18.99
N VAL A 198 -27.20 1.27 19.37
CA VAL A 198 -26.42 2.24 18.59
C VAL A 198 -24.97 1.79 18.45
N GLY A 199 -24.36 1.30 19.53
CA GLY A 199 -23.01 0.73 19.50
C GLY A 199 -22.88 -0.45 18.53
N VAL A 200 -23.86 -1.36 18.54
CA VAL A 200 -23.89 -2.49 17.60
C VAL A 200 -24.07 -2.03 16.16
N VAL A 201 -24.97 -1.08 15.88
CA VAL A 201 -25.22 -0.56 14.52
C VAL A 201 -24.00 0.17 13.95
N LEU A 202 -23.27 0.92 14.77
CA LEU A 202 -22.04 1.62 14.35
C LEU A 202 -20.90 0.66 14.01
N VAL A 203 -20.83 -0.49 14.69
CA VAL A 203 -19.79 -1.50 14.46
C VAL A 203 -20.18 -2.44 13.32
N ALA A 204 -21.45 -2.90 13.28
CA ALA A 204 -21.94 -3.84 12.27
C ALA A 204 -22.22 -3.21 10.90
N ARG A 205 -22.38 -1.88 10.82
CA ARG A 205 -22.62 -1.09 9.59
C ARG A 205 -23.53 -1.78 8.56
N PRO A 206 -24.81 -2.05 8.90
CA PRO A 206 -25.68 -2.76 7.99
C PRO A 206 -25.98 -1.94 6.71
N GLU A 207 -25.90 -2.59 5.55
CA GLU A 207 -25.99 -1.99 4.21
C GLU A 207 -27.24 -1.13 4.00
N PHE A 208 -28.37 -1.50 4.60
CA PHE A 208 -29.63 -0.73 4.47
C PHE A 208 -29.55 0.68 5.10
N LEU A 209 -28.69 0.86 6.10
CA LEU A 209 -28.57 2.10 6.87
C LEU A 209 -27.36 2.94 6.41
N PHE A 210 -26.34 2.27 5.88
CA PHE A 210 -25.14 2.86 5.31
C PHE A 210 -25.09 2.40 3.85
N HIS A 211 -25.84 3.08 2.96
CA HIS A 211 -25.84 2.78 1.53
C HIS A 211 -24.40 2.74 1.00
N GLN A 212 -23.94 1.58 0.56
CA GLN A 212 -22.90 1.45 -0.45
C GLN A 212 -23.64 1.46 -1.80
N ASP A 213 -23.29 2.40 -2.68
CA ASP A 213 -23.84 2.46 -4.02
C ASP A 213 -23.37 1.25 -4.84
N SER A 214 -24.19 0.21 -4.86
CA SER A 214 -24.14 -0.88 -5.84
C SER A 214 -25.21 -0.61 -6.89
N ASN A 215 -24.82 0.05 -7.99
CA ASN A 215 -25.60 0.07 -9.22
C ASN A 215 -24.69 -0.36 -10.35
N ASP A 216 -24.81 -1.62 -10.73
CA ASP A 216 -24.56 -2.05 -12.08
C ASP A 216 -25.71 -2.95 -12.54
N SER A 217 -25.98 -2.93 -13.85
CA SER A 217 -26.97 -3.67 -14.65
C SER A 217 -28.34 -3.00 -14.96
N ASP A 218 -28.62 -3.01 -16.27
CA ASP A 218 -29.85 -2.70 -17.01
C ASP A 218 -30.04 -1.28 -17.58
N THR A 219 -29.28 -0.96 -18.63
CA THR A 219 -29.78 -0.13 -19.75
C THR A 219 -29.47 -0.77 -21.11
N PRO A 220 -30.42 -0.81 -22.06
CA PRO A 220 -30.25 -1.46 -23.35
C PRO A 220 -29.43 -0.59 -24.33
N LEU A 221 -28.55 -1.25 -25.07
CA LEU A 221 -27.73 -0.70 -26.16
C LEU A 221 -28.58 0.03 -27.23
N PRO A 222 -28.14 1.20 -27.73
CA PRO A 222 -28.66 1.73 -28.98
C PRO A 222 -27.90 1.13 -30.18
N ASP A 223 -28.69 0.58 -31.11
CA ASP A 223 -28.29 0.18 -32.45
C ASP A 223 -27.60 1.34 -33.18
N ASN A 224 -26.32 1.18 -33.53
CA ASN A 224 -25.66 1.89 -34.63
C ASN A 224 -24.32 1.20 -34.98
N ALA A 225 -24.39 -0.10 -35.28
CA ALA A 225 -23.32 -0.83 -35.97
C ALA A 225 -23.82 -1.23 -37.35
N THR A 226 -23.77 -0.30 -38.32
CA THR A 226 -23.96 -0.64 -39.75
C THR A 226 -23.36 0.37 -40.73
N CYS A 227 -22.48 1.26 -40.29
CA CYS A 227 -21.93 2.29 -41.19
C CYS A 227 -20.44 2.56 -40.95
N ALA A 228 -19.60 1.52 -40.98
CA ALA A 228 -18.14 1.70 -41.06
C ALA A 228 -17.42 0.50 -41.72
N MET A 229 -18.09 -0.21 -42.64
CA MET A 229 -17.47 -1.18 -43.53
C MET A 229 -17.57 -0.68 -44.98
N GLU A 230 -17.01 0.49 -45.28
CA GLU A 230 -16.82 0.91 -46.67
C GLU A 230 -15.88 2.10 -46.88
N VAL A 231 -14.69 2.14 -46.25
CA VAL A 231 -13.60 3.03 -46.74
C VAL A 231 -12.22 2.38 -46.50
N ILE A 232 -11.98 1.22 -47.09
CA ILE A 232 -10.61 0.73 -47.36
C ILE A 232 -10.57 0.47 -48.86
N GLY A 233 -10.13 1.47 -49.63
CA GLY A 233 -10.16 1.39 -51.09
C GLY A 233 -9.68 2.65 -51.79
N ALA A 234 -8.46 3.12 -51.48
CA ALA A 234 -7.61 4.00 -52.29
C ALA A 234 -6.51 4.55 -51.36
N GLY A 235 -5.22 4.59 -51.67
CA GLY A 235 -4.44 4.14 -52.81
C GLY A 235 -2.99 4.28 -52.38
N LEU A 236 -2.22 3.21 -52.56
CA LEU A 236 -0.77 3.25 -52.66
C LEU A 236 -0.44 3.98 -53.97
N ASP A 237 0.21 5.14 -53.88
CA ASP A 237 1.18 5.67 -54.86
C ASP A 237 1.51 7.14 -54.54
N ALA A 238 2.61 7.38 -53.81
CA ALA A 238 3.25 8.70 -53.72
C ALA A 238 4.76 8.55 -53.49
N THR A 239 5.55 9.16 -54.38
CA THR A 239 7.01 9.06 -54.48
C THR A 239 7.76 9.80 -53.36
N PRO A 240 9.02 9.40 -53.02
CA PRO A 240 9.76 9.89 -51.84
C PRO A 240 10.04 11.40 -51.82
N GLU A 241 10.16 12.04 -52.99
CA GLU A 241 10.43 13.48 -53.11
C GLU A 241 9.22 14.37 -52.76
N GLN A 242 7.99 13.82 -52.77
CA GLN A 242 6.79 14.53 -52.33
C GLN A 242 6.58 14.47 -50.80
N ARG A 243 7.28 13.58 -50.09
CA ARG A 243 7.27 13.51 -48.62
C ARG A 243 8.22 14.52 -47.96
N LEU A 244 9.22 15.00 -48.71
CA LEU A 244 10.25 15.93 -48.18
C LEU A 244 9.83 17.42 -48.19
N ALA A 245 8.75 17.77 -48.91
CA ALA A 245 8.26 19.15 -49.00
C ALA A 245 7.30 19.55 -47.87
N ALA A 246 6.83 18.59 -47.06
CA ALA A 246 5.97 18.87 -45.90
C ALA A 246 6.77 19.19 -44.60
N VAL A 247 8.11 19.12 -44.65
CA VAL A 247 9.02 19.23 -43.50
C VAL A 247 9.63 20.66 -43.35
N GLY A 248 9.16 21.66 -44.11
CA GLY A 248 9.74 23.00 -44.10
C GLY A 248 8.83 24.10 -43.54
N LEU A 249 9.26 24.71 -42.42
CA LEU A 249 8.88 26.01 -41.83
C LEU A 249 7.78 26.04 -40.76
N SER A 250 8.21 25.91 -39.49
CA SER A 250 7.90 26.90 -38.45
C SER A 250 8.82 26.68 -37.24
N SER A 251 9.70 27.65 -37.01
CA SER A 251 10.59 27.77 -35.87
C SER A 251 9.83 28.07 -34.57
N ARG A 252 9.79 27.12 -33.62
CA ARG A 252 9.60 27.31 -32.14
C ARG A 252 9.75 25.95 -31.41
N PRO A 253 10.27 25.90 -30.17
CA PRO A 253 10.55 24.62 -29.50
C PRO A 253 9.29 24.02 -28.82
N PRO A 254 9.11 22.68 -28.80
CA PRO A 254 7.97 22.02 -28.15
C PRO A 254 8.29 21.37 -26.77
N SER A 255 7.27 21.23 -25.92
CA SER A 255 7.33 21.06 -24.44
C SER A 255 6.19 20.20 -23.84
N SER A 256 6.46 19.16 -23.01
CA SER A 256 5.62 18.67 -21.86
C SER A 256 5.94 17.25 -21.31
N VAL A 257 5.86 17.06 -19.97
CA VAL A 257 5.88 15.74 -19.28
C VAL A 257 5.06 15.75 -17.95
N TYR A 258 4.46 14.62 -17.50
CA TYR A 258 3.43 14.48 -16.41
C TYR A 258 3.90 13.82 -15.08
N SER A 259 3.23 13.97 -13.90
CA SER A 259 3.51 13.22 -12.62
C SER A 259 2.36 13.28 -11.52
N PHE A 260 2.24 12.35 -10.52
CA PHE A 260 1.04 12.09 -9.61
C PHE A 260 1.27 11.86 -8.07
N VAL A 261 0.28 12.11 -7.15
CA VAL A 261 0.44 12.70 -5.73
C VAL A 261 -0.44 12.13 -4.56
N ALA A 262 -0.29 12.51 -3.26
CA ALA A 262 -0.19 11.72 -1.96
C ALA A 262 -1.02 12.11 -0.69
N HIS A 263 -1.28 11.18 0.27
CA HIS A 263 -0.51 10.90 1.55
C HIS A 263 -1.29 10.46 2.84
N ARG A 264 -0.96 9.24 3.37
CA ARG A 264 -1.06 8.64 4.77
C ARG A 264 -2.02 7.43 5.02
N PRO A 265 -1.76 6.53 6.00
CA PRO A 265 -0.75 5.48 5.97
C PRO A 265 -1.34 4.05 6.15
N ARG A 266 -1.11 3.13 5.21
CA ARG A 266 -0.92 1.69 5.43
C ARG A 266 -0.55 1.00 4.11
N SER A 267 0.54 0.25 4.10
CA SER A 267 1.05 -0.62 3.02
C SER A 267 1.65 0.08 1.78
N GLN A 268 2.66 -0.57 1.16
CA GLN A 268 3.47 -0.06 0.02
C GLN A 268 2.68 0.35 -1.23
N LEU A 269 1.38 0.09 -1.28
CA LEU A 269 0.48 0.45 -2.38
C LEU A 269 0.40 1.97 -2.63
N LEU A 270 0.71 2.80 -1.62
CA LEU A 270 0.66 4.26 -1.71
C LEU A 270 1.92 4.94 -2.26
N CYS A 271 3.00 4.22 -2.59
CA CYS A 271 4.32 4.84 -2.80
C CYS A 271 4.37 5.87 -3.95
N GLY A 272 3.79 5.54 -5.11
CA GLY A 272 3.82 6.41 -6.31
C GLY A 272 3.14 7.76 -6.06
N ASN A 273 1.87 7.70 -5.67
CA ASN A 273 1.09 8.85 -5.20
C ASN A 273 1.85 9.58 -4.08
N GLN A 274 2.41 8.87 -3.10
CA GLN A 274 3.15 9.50 -2.00
C GLN A 274 4.33 10.37 -2.42
N ILE A 275 5.12 9.86 -3.34
CA ILE A 275 6.33 10.50 -3.83
C ILE A 275 5.98 11.69 -4.71
N GLY A 276 5.07 11.54 -5.68
CA GLY A 276 4.87 12.64 -6.58
C GLY A 276 4.22 13.84 -5.88
N ALA A 277 3.56 13.67 -4.72
CA ALA A 277 3.07 14.83 -3.97
C ALA A 277 4.14 15.72 -3.46
N LYS A 278 5.17 15.07 -2.93
CA LYS A 278 6.36 15.77 -2.51
C LYS A 278 7.02 16.39 -3.73
N PHE A 279 6.97 15.73 -4.89
CA PHE A 279 7.37 16.36 -6.16
C PHE A 279 6.54 17.62 -6.49
N TRP A 280 5.20 17.58 -6.55
CA TRP A 280 4.41 18.80 -6.84
C TRP A 280 4.52 19.85 -5.75
N GLU A 281 4.68 19.48 -4.49
CA GLU A 281 5.00 20.44 -3.40
C GLU A 281 6.31 21.17 -3.70
N VAL A 282 7.38 20.43 -4.00
CA VAL A 282 8.71 21.00 -4.29
C VAL A 282 8.68 21.82 -5.59
N VAL A 283 8.04 21.33 -6.63
CA VAL A 283 7.97 22.03 -7.93
C VAL A 283 7.08 23.27 -7.82
N SER A 284 5.93 23.21 -7.13
CA SER A 284 5.08 24.39 -6.89
C SER A 284 5.85 25.46 -6.12
N ASP A 285 6.58 25.05 -5.08
CA ASP A 285 7.45 25.95 -4.31
C ASP A 285 8.55 26.59 -5.18
N GLU A 286 9.17 25.83 -6.08
CA GLU A 286 10.21 26.33 -6.99
C GLU A 286 9.68 27.30 -8.04
N HIS A 287 8.46 27.08 -8.54
CA HIS A 287 7.78 27.99 -9.47
C HIS A 287 7.01 29.12 -8.78
N GLY A 288 6.99 29.16 -7.43
CA GLY A 288 6.31 30.21 -6.67
C GLY A 288 4.77 30.16 -6.76
N ILE A 289 4.21 28.96 -6.94
CA ILE A 289 2.77 28.72 -7.02
C ILE A 289 2.24 28.43 -5.61
N ASP A 290 1.23 29.19 -5.19
CA ASP A 290 0.57 29.00 -3.90
C ASP A 290 -0.45 27.84 -3.96
N ARG A 291 -0.97 27.44 -2.80
CA ARG A 291 -1.94 26.33 -2.64
C ARG A 291 -3.23 26.51 -3.44
N ASP A 292 -3.60 27.77 -3.72
CA ASP A 292 -4.77 28.13 -4.53
C ASP A 292 -4.49 28.12 -6.05
N GLY A 293 -3.25 27.82 -6.44
CA GLY A 293 -2.77 27.83 -7.82
C GLY A 293 -2.36 29.20 -8.36
N LEU A 294 -2.31 30.22 -7.49
CA LEU A 294 -1.92 31.57 -7.87
C LEU A 294 -0.40 31.74 -7.84
N TYR A 295 0.16 32.36 -8.88
CA TYR A 295 1.58 32.72 -8.90
C TYR A 295 1.87 33.89 -7.95
N LYS A 296 2.77 33.68 -7.00
CA LYS A 296 3.32 34.67 -6.05
C LYS A 296 4.86 34.72 -6.12
N GLY A 297 5.43 34.28 -7.23
CA GLY A 297 6.87 34.30 -7.45
C GLY A 297 7.41 35.70 -7.72
N ASN A 298 8.74 35.81 -7.66
CA ASN A 298 9.47 37.07 -7.81
C ASN A 298 10.36 37.10 -9.06
N ASN A 299 10.41 36.00 -9.82
CA ASN A 299 11.35 35.81 -10.93
C ASN A 299 10.61 35.33 -12.19
N ASP A 300 10.74 36.10 -13.26
CA ASP A 300 10.11 35.81 -14.56
C ASP A 300 10.55 34.46 -15.15
N LEU A 301 11.78 34.01 -14.85
CA LEU A 301 12.29 32.70 -15.28
C LEU A 301 11.48 31.52 -14.70
N GLN A 302 10.71 31.74 -13.61
CA GLN A 302 9.81 30.72 -13.06
C GLN A 302 8.57 30.51 -13.95
N LEU A 303 8.16 31.51 -14.72
CA LEU A 303 6.99 31.45 -15.60
C LEU A 303 7.35 31.01 -17.02
N GLU A 304 8.61 31.17 -17.45
CA GLU A 304 9.01 30.95 -18.85
C GLU A 304 8.67 29.55 -19.40
N ARG A 305 8.81 28.50 -18.58
CA ARG A 305 8.48 27.11 -18.94
C ARG A 305 7.51 26.44 -17.98
N ILE A 306 6.62 27.22 -17.37
CA ILE A 306 5.61 26.71 -16.44
C ILE A 306 4.61 25.77 -17.12
N ASN A 307 4.36 25.98 -18.42
CA ASN A 307 3.45 25.22 -19.28
C ASN A 307 3.86 23.75 -19.49
N VAL A 308 5.10 23.37 -19.13
CA VAL A 308 5.59 21.98 -19.20
C VAL A 308 4.80 21.07 -18.26
N TYR A 309 4.54 21.55 -17.04
CA TYR A 309 3.92 20.78 -15.97
C TYR A 309 2.57 21.37 -15.51
N TYR A 310 2.28 22.65 -15.79
CA TYR A 310 1.03 23.28 -15.38
C TYR A 310 0.19 23.73 -16.57
N ASN A 311 -1.12 23.57 -16.44
CA ASN A 311 -2.12 24.18 -17.30
C ASN A 311 -2.54 25.54 -16.74
N GLU A 312 -2.56 26.55 -17.60
CA GLU A 312 -3.12 27.87 -17.26
C GLU A 312 -4.63 27.85 -17.55
N VAL A 313 -5.45 28.02 -16.51
CA VAL A 313 -6.93 27.90 -16.61
C VAL A 313 -7.63 29.27 -16.56
N GLY A 314 -6.95 30.29 -16.05
CA GLY A 314 -7.45 31.67 -15.96
C GLY A 314 -6.32 32.61 -15.55
N ALA A 315 -6.62 33.91 -15.43
CA ALA A 315 -5.61 34.95 -15.17
C ALA A 315 -4.75 34.62 -13.93
N ASN A 316 -3.52 34.12 -14.17
CA ASN A 316 -2.53 33.69 -13.18
C ASN A 316 -2.91 32.49 -12.30
N LYS A 317 -3.82 31.61 -12.75
CA LYS A 317 -4.12 30.35 -12.05
C LYS A 317 -3.57 29.14 -12.81
N TYR A 318 -2.65 28.45 -12.16
CA TYR A 318 -1.93 27.28 -12.68
C TYR A 318 -2.41 26.01 -11.98
N VAL A 319 -2.70 24.98 -12.78
CA VAL A 319 -3.19 23.69 -12.30
C VAL A 319 -2.23 22.59 -12.79
N PRO A 320 -1.71 21.72 -11.91
CA PRO A 320 -0.83 20.62 -12.27
C PRO A 320 -1.46 19.72 -13.33
N ARG A 321 -0.66 19.34 -14.32
CA ARG A 321 -1.03 18.32 -15.31
C ARG A 321 -0.77 16.93 -14.70
N ALA A 322 -1.72 16.51 -13.88
CA ALA A 322 -1.66 15.30 -13.04
C ALA A 322 -3.01 14.54 -13.08
N VAL A 323 -2.96 13.20 -13.02
CA VAL A 323 -3.96 12.13 -13.14
C VAL A 323 -3.68 11.07 -12.08
N LEU A 324 -4.39 11.11 -10.96
CA LEU A 324 -4.05 10.31 -9.81
C LEU A 324 -4.67 8.92 -9.89
N VAL A 325 -3.76 7.95 -9.98
CA VAL A 325 -3.85 6.49 -10.04
C VAL A 325 -4.02 5.70 -8.74
N ASP A 326 -5.16 5.15 -8.34
CA ASP A 326 -5.12 4.06 -7.34
C ASP A 326 -6.33 3.11 -7.41
N LEU A 327 -6.12 1.83 -7.11
CA LEU A 327 -7.20 0.86 -6.95
C LEU A 327 -7.87 0.99 -5.57
N GLU A 328 -7.19 1.62 -4.60
CA GLU A 328 -7.73 1.89 -3.27
C GLU A 328 -8.24 3.33 -3.11
N PRO A 329 -9.47 3.55 -2.64
CA PRO A 329 -10.03 4.90 -2.47
C PRO A 329 -9.34 5.68 -1.34
N GLY A 330 -8.79 5.00 -0.33
CA GLY A 330 -8.21 5.62 0.86
C GLY A 330 -6.99 6.51 0.56
N THR A 331 -6.27 6.25 -0.53
CA THR A 331 -5.13 7.07 -0.94
C THR A 331 -5.57 8.46 -1.38
N MET A 332 -6.74 8.58 -2.02
CA MET A 332 -7.24 9.83 -2.61
C MET A 332 -7.67 10.85 -1.55
N ASP A 333 -8.32 10.40 -0.49
CA ASP A 333 -8.69 11.24 0.65
C ASP A 333 -7.44 11.85 1.31
N SER A 334 -6.43 11.01 1.42
CA SER A 334 -5.10 11.36 1.88
C SER A 334 -4.46 12.45 1.00
N VAL A 335 -4.55 12.35 -0.33
CA VAL A 335 -4.10 13.42 -1.25
C VAL A 335 -4.87 14.71 -1.09
N ARG A 336 -6.20 14.61 -1.04
CA ARG A 336 -7.08 15.75 -0.96
C ARG A 336 -6.90 16.52 0.35
N SER A 337 -6.59 15.82 1.44
CA SER A 337 -6.25 16.42 2.74
C SER A 337 -4.84 17.03 2.80
N GLY A 338 -4.00 16.74 1.81
CA GLY A 338 -2.63 17.22 1.72
C GLY A 338 -2.53 18.73 1.47
N PRO A 339 -1.32 19.32 1.63
CA PRO A 339 -1.12 20.78 1.52
C PRO A 339 -1.54 21.38 0.18
N LEU A 340 -1.41 20.60 -0.90
CA LEU A 340 -1.76 20.95 -2.28
C LEU A 340 -2.97 20.16 -2.80
N GLY A 341 -3.76 19.52 -1.92
CA GLY A 341 -4.87 18.66 -2.36
C GLY A 341 -5.90 19.38 -3.23
N ASN A 342 -6.19 20.64 -2.92
CA ASN A 342 -7.14 21.49 -3.67
C ASN A 342 -6.60 22.00 -5.02
N LEU A 343 -5.31 21.81 -5.27
CA LEU A 343 -4.66 22.28 -6.49
C LEU A 343 -4.92 21.34 -7.67
N PHE A 344 -5.13 20.04 -7.41
CA PHE A 344 -5.42 19.03 -8.42
C PHE A 344 -6.84 19.14 -8.97
N ARG A 345 -7.02 18.83 -10.26
CA ARG A 345 -8.36 18.74 -10.85
C ARG A 345 -9.10 17.55 -10.25
N PRO A 346 -10.32 17.73 -9.70
CA PRO A 346 -11.13 16.62 -9.20
C PRO A 346 -11.41 15.54 -10.26
N ASP A 347 -11.58 15.95 -11.52
CA ASP A 347 -11.82 15.06 -12.67
C ASP A 347 -10.65 14.12 -12.95
N ASN A 348 -9.45 14.47 -12.48
CA ASN A 348 -8.24 13.72 -12.76
C ASN A 348 -7.93 12.69 -11.67
N PHE A 349 -8.83 12.49 -10.71
CA PHE A 349 -8.73 11.43 -9.71
C PHE A 349 -9.48 10.21 -10.23
N VAL A 350 -8.75 9.16 -10.60
CA VAL A 350 -9.33 7.89 -11.04
C VAL A 350 -9.00 6.84 -10.00
N PHE A 351 -10.04 6.27 -9.37
CA PHE A 351 -9.84 5.29 -8.33
C PHE A 351 -10.82 4.12 -8.37
N GLY A 352 -10.32 2.95 -7.97
CA GLY A 352 -11.11 1.73 -7.80
C GLY A 352 -11.79 1.65 -6.44
N GLN A 353 -12.60 0.60 -6.26
CA GLN A 353 -13.20 0.25 -4.97
C GLN A 353 -12.44 -0.88 -4.26
N SER A 354 -11.70 -1.70 -5.02
CA SER A 354 -11.03 -2.91 -4.56
C SER A 354 -9.52 -2.76 -4.71
N GLY A 355 -8.76 -3.03 -3.65
CA GLY A 355 -7.30 -2.92 -3.68
C GLY A 355 -6.62 -4.17 -4.23
N ALA A 356 -5.45 -4.01 -4.88
CA ALA A 356 -4.68 -5.14 -5.40
C ALA A 356 -4.03 -6.02 -4.32
N GLY A 357 -3.97 -5.59 -3.05
CA GLY A 357 -3.50 -6.42 -1.94
C GLY A 357 -2.05 -6.92 -2.07
N ASN A 358 -1.15 -6.10 -2.63
CA ASN A 358 0.25 -6.47 -2.96
C ASN A 358 0.39 -7.64 -3.96
N ASN A 359 -0.62 -7.88 -4.79
CA ASN A 359 -0.58 -8.87 -5.86
C ASN A 359 -0.48 -8.18 -7.22
N TRP A 360 0.63 -8.40 -7.94
CA TRP A 360 0.83 -7.86 -9.29
C TRP A 360 -0.21 -8.37 -10.28
N ALA A 361 -0.57 -9.66 -10.24
CA ALA A 361 -1.54 -10.23 -11.18
C ALA A 361 -2.92 -9.59 -11.05
N LYS A 362 -3.34 -9.24 -9.82
CA LYS A 362 -4.57 -8.46 -9.61
C LYS A 362 -4.53 -7.08 -10.26
N GLY A 363 -3.41 -6.39 -10.09
CA GLY A 363 -3.21 -5.09 -10.71
C GLY A 363 -3.09 -5.15 -12.23
N HIS A 364 -2.60 -6.25 -12.79
CA HIS A 364 -2.32 -6.35 -14.23
C HIS A 364 -3.47 -6.98 -15.04
N TYR A 365 -4.12 -8.02 -14.51
CA TYR A 365 -5.09 -8.82 -15.26
C TYR A 365 -6.55 -8.64 -14.82
N THR A 366 -6.81 -8.34 -13.55
CA THR A 366 -8.18 -8.25 -13.01
C THR A 366 -8.59 -6.81 -12.72
N GLU A 367 -8.46 -6.37 -11.47
CA GLU A 367 -8.93 -5.07 -10.98
C GLU A 367 -8.32 -3.88 -11.74
N GLY A 368 -7.02 -3.94 -12.06
CA GLY A 368 -6.37 -2.86 -12.80
C GLY A 368 -6.74 -2.83 -14.28
N ALA A 369 -7.08 -3.98 -14.87
CA ALA A 369 -7.57 -4.04 -16.25
C ALA A 369 -8.97 -3.46 -16.39
N GLU A 370 -9.82 -3.56 -15.37
CA GLU A 370 -11.13 -2.90 -15.36
C GLU A 370 -11.01 -1.37 -15.25
N LEU A 371 -10.03 -0.87 -14.48
CA LEU A 371 -9.86 0.57 -14.26
C LEU A 371 -9.04 1.29 -15.35
N VAL A 372 -8.17 0.58 -16.08
CA VAL A 372 -7.19 1.20 -17.01
C VAL A 372 -7.86 2.03 -18.11
N ASP A 373 -9.02 1.61 -18.62
CA ASP A 373 -9.72 2.35 -19.69
C ASP A 373 -10.17 3.73 -19.20
N SER A 374 -10.67 3.82 -17.96
CA SER A 374 -11.06 5.10 -17.35
C SER A 374 -9.85 6.02 -17.17
N VAL A 375 -8.67 5.45 -16.84
CA VAL A 375 -7.43 6.22 -16.75
C VAL A 375 -7.00 6.74 -18.10
N LEU A 376 -7.02 5.88 -19.13
CA LEU A 376 -6.63 6.23 -20.49
C LEU A 376 -7.50 7.36 -21.06
N ASP A 377 -8.80 7.39 -20.76
CA ASP A 377 -9.68 8.49 -21.16
C ASP A 377 -9.27 9.84 -20.55
N VAL A 378 -8.86 9.85 -19.28
CA VAL A 378 -8.33 11.07 -18.64
C VAL A 378 -6.96 11.45 -19.23
N VAL A 379 -6.10 10.46 -19.50
CA VAL A 379 -4.79 10.68 -20.14
C VAL A 379 -4.97 11.29 -21.54
N ARG A 380 -5.92 10.78 -22.34
CA ARG A 380 -6.30 11.33 -23.66
C ARG A 380 -6.74 12.78 -23.55
N LYS A 381 -7.67 13.08 -22.62
CA LYS A 381 -8.17 14.43 -22.39
C LYS A 381 -7.05 15.41 -22.04
N GLU A 382 -6.10 15.01 -21.20
CA GLU A 382 -4.94 15.84 -20.86
C GLU A 382 -3.95 15.95 -22.03
N ALA A 383 -3.73 14.88 -22.80
CA ALA A 383 -2.86 14.88 -23.97
C ALA A 383 -3.37 15.80 -25.09
N GLU A 384 -4.68 15.78 -25.38
CA GLU A 384 -5.34 16.69 -26.33
C GLU A 384 -5.31 18.15 -25.85
N GLY A 385 -5.24 18.37 -24.53
CA GLY A 385 -5.07 19.69 -23.93
C GLY A 385 -3.66 20.28 -24.08
N THR A 386 -2.73 19.58 -24.75
CA THR A 386 -1.34 20.02 -24.94
C THR A 386 -1.06 20.46 -26.37
N ASP A 387 -0.29 21.53 -26.54
CA ASP A 387 0.13 21.98 -27.88
C ASP A 387 1.09 20.97 -28.54
N ALA A 388 2.06 20.44 -27.77
CA ALA A 388 3.07 19.52 -28.28
C ALA A 388 3.61 18.59 -27.17
N LEU A 389 3.06 17.38 -27.12
CA LEU A 389 3.40 16.39 -26.10
C LEU A 389 4.85 15.87 -26.21
N GLN A 390 5.72 16.02 -25.19
CA GLN A 390 7.03 15.33 -25.21
C GLN A 390 6.93 13.87 -24.76
N GLY A 391 6.21 13.62 -23.66
CA GLY A 391 6.15 12.28 -23.08
C GLY A 391 5.35 12.18 -21.79
N PHE A 392 5.47 11.04 -21.13
CA PHE A 392 4.84 10.70 -19.86
C PHE A 392 5.89 10.43 -18.79
N GLN A 393 5.72 10.94 -17.56
CA GLN A 393 6.43 10.37 -16.40
C GLN A 393 5.47 9.62 -15.49
N ILE A 394 5.87 8.42 -15.13
CA ILE A 394 5.11 7.55 -14.23
C ILE A 394 5.91 7.35 -12.95
N THR A 395 5.31 7.66 -11.82
CA THR A 395 5.89 7.46 -10.48
C THR A 395 5.20 6.28 -9.83
N HIS A 396 5.92 5.18 -9.63
CA HIS A 396 5.34 3.95 -9.09
C HIS A 396 6.34 3.13 -8.26
N SER A 397 5.84 2.12 -7.57
CA SER A 397 6.67 1.16 -6.83
C SER A 397 6.56 -0.20 -7.48
N LEU A 398 7.70 -0.87 -7.64
CA LEU A 398 7.77 -2.20 -8.25
C LEU A 398 7.38 -3.31 -7.27
N GLY A 399 7.36 -3.03 -5.96
CA GLY A 399 7.02 -4.01 -4.92
C GLY A 399 5.52 -4.15 -4.62
N GLY A 400 4.70 -3.18 -5.05
CA GLY A 400 3.26 -3.14 -4.77
C GLY A 400 2.42 -4.02 -5.69
N GLY A 401 1.10 -4.03 -5.50
CA GLY A 401 0.16 -4.66 -6.45
C GLY A 401 -0.34 -3.68 -7.51
N THR A 402 -0.90 -2.55 -7.06
CA THR A 402 -1.42 -1.48 -7.95
C THR A 402 -0.31 -0.80 -8.74
N GLY A 403 0.66 -0.19 -8.04
CA GLY A 403 1.74 0.56 -8.69
C GLY A 403 2.62 -0.30 -9.60
N ALA A 404 2.77 -1.58 -9.28
CA ALA A 404 3.57 -2.50 -10.08
C ALA A 404 2.74 -3.06 -11.25
N GLY A 405 1.64 -3.77 -10.96
CA GLY A 405 0.81 -4.45 -11.98
C GLY A 405 0.02 -3.51 -12.87
N MET A 406 -0.78 -2.62 -12.27
CA MET A 406 -1.57 -1.65 -13.04
C MET A 406 -0.65 -0.58 -13.66
N GLY A 407 0.44 -0.21 -12.98
CA GLY A 407 1.43 0.72 -13.51
C GLY A 407 2.07 0.21 -14.80
N THR A 408 2.52 -1.05 -14.84
CA THR A 408 3.09 -1.62 -16.07
C THR A 408 2.06 -1.86 -17.16
N LEU A 409 0.81 -2.22 -16.81
CA LEU A 409 -0.28 -2.29 -17.78
C LEU A 409 -0.52 -0.94 -18.45
N LEU A 410 -0.59 0.13 -17.65
CA LEU A 410 -0.77 1.49 -18.15
C LEU A 410 0.39 1.93 -19.05
N ILE A 411 1.63 1.59 -18.70
CA ILE A 411 2.81 1.88 -19.52
C ILE A 411 2.67 1.21 -20.91
N SER A 412 2.31 -0.07 -20.94
CA SER A 412 2.11 -0.82 -22.19
C SER A 412 1.00 -0.21 -23.05
N LYS A 413 -0.15 0.12 -22.45
CA LYS A 413 -1.26 0.76 -23.18
C LYS A 413 -0.95 2.16 -23.69
N ILE A 414 -0.22 2.97 -22.92
CA ILE A 414 0.24 4.27 -23.38
C ILE A 414 1.25 4.11 -24.52
N ARG A 415 2.12 3.10 -24.47
CA ARG A 415 3.08 2.82 -25.56
C ARG A 415 2.40 2.37 -26.85
N GLU A 416 1.33 1.57 -26.75
CA GLU A 416 0.48 1.19 -27.89
C GLU A 416 -0.19 2.42 -28.54
N GLU A 417 -0.75 3.33 -27.74
CA GLU A 417 -1.49 4.50 -28.24
C GLU A 417 -0.58 5.66 -28.67
N TYR A 418 0.55 5.86 -27.98
CA TYR A 418 1.50 6.95 -28.17
C TYR A 418 2.94 6.44 -28.39
N PRO A 419 3.22 5.67 -29.46
CA PRO A 419 4.52 5.04 -29.69
C PRO A 419 5.66 6.06 -29.88
N ASP A 420 5.36 7.23 -30.47
CA ASP A 420 6.35 8.27 -30.73
C ASP A 420 6.68 9.14 -29.50
N ARG A 421 6.07 8.90 -28.35
CA ARG A 421 6.24 9.74 -27.15
C ARG A 421 7.17 9.08 -26.15
N MET A 422 7.94 9.90 -25.42
CA MET A 422 8.91 9.39 -24.47
C MET A 422 8.23 8.89 -23.19
N MET A 423 8.65 7.73 -22.72
CA MET A 423 8.17 7.10 -21.50
C MET A 423 9.27 7.08 -20.45
N ALA A 424 9.13 7.91 -19.43
CA ALA A 424 10.05 7.97 -18.30
C ALA A 424 9.39 7.41 -17.04
N THR A 425 10.07 6.56 -16.28
CA THR A 425 9.52 6.01 -15.04
C THR A 425 10.44 6.31 -13.85
N TYR A 426 9.84 6.70 -12.73
CA TYR A 426 10.48 6.79 -11.43
C TYR A 426 10.05 5.57 -10.64
N SER A 427 10.92 4.56 -10.66
CA SER A 427 10.61 3.22 -10.18
C SER A 427 11.28 2.95 -8.84
N VAL A 428 10.45 2.82 -7.79
CA VAL A 428 10.93 2.47 -6.46
C VAL A 428 11.08 0.97 -6.33
N VAL A 429 12.32 0.54 -6.15
CA VAL A 429 12.71 -0.86 -5.98
C VAL A 429 12.49 -1.25 -4.51
N PRO A 430 11.83 -2.40 -4.25
CA PRO A 430 11.59 -2.87 -2.90
C PRO A 430 12.90 -3.24 -2.17
N SER A 431 12.85 -3.17 -0.83
CA SER A 431 13.94 -3.63 0.02
C SER A 431 13.41 -4.28 1.30
N PRO A 432 13.95 -5.44 1.72
CA PRO A 432 13.56 -6.12 2.95
C PRO A 432 13.94 -5.35 4.23
N LYS A 433 14.78 -4.31 4.13
CA LYS A 433 15.09 -3.43 5.29
C LYS A 433 13.94 -2.46 5.61
N VAL A 434 13.11 -2.16 4.63
CA VAL A 434 12.07 -1.12 4.69
C VAL A 434 10.66 -1.73 4.63
N SER A 435 10.53 -2.92 4.04
CA SER A 435 9.29 -3.67 3.88
C SER A 435 9.30 -5.03 4.58
N ASP A 436 8.17 -5.36 5.22
CA ASP A 436 7.87 -6.70 5.75
C ASP A 436 7.11 -7.59 4.74
N THR A 437 6.77 -7.08 3.55
CA THR A 437 5.99 -7.82 2.56
C THR A 437 6.88 -8.85 1.86
N VAL A 438 6.51 -10.12 1.95
CA VAL A 438 7.33 -11.22 1.41
C VAL A 438 7.23 -11.40 -0.10
N VAL A 439 6.14 -10.94 -0.74
CA VAL A 439 5.88 -11.17 -2.18
C VAL A 439 6.47 -10.11 -3.10
N GLU A 440 7.13 -9.07 -2.57
CA GLU A 440 7.67 -7.96 -3.39
C GLU A 440 8.65 -8.39 -4.49
N PRO A 441 9.52 -9.41 -4.29
CA PRO A 441 10.40 -9.85 -5.36
C PRO A 441 9.65 -10.40 -6.58
N TYR A 442 8.49 -11.06 -6.40
CA TYR A 442 7.65 -11.49 -7.52
C TYR A 442 7.13 -10.27 -8.30
N ASN A 443 6.51 -9.33 -7.61
CA ASN A 443 5.98 -8.10 -8.22
C ASN A 443 7.08 -7.33 -8.96
N ALA A 444 8.27 -7.23 -8.37
CA ALA A 444 9.39 -6.49 -8.94
C ALA A 444 9.94 -7.16 -10.20
N THR A 445 10.16 -8.48 -10.19
CA THR A 445 10.64 -9.23 -11.37
C THR A 445 9.67 -9.11 -12.55
N LEU A 446 8.36 -9.30 -12.29
CA LEU A 446 7.33 -9.15 -13.32
C LEU A 446 7.24 -7.72 -13.85
N SER A 447 7.44 -6.73 -12.99
CA SER A 447 7.41 -5.33 -13.42
C SER A 447 8.64 -4.92 -14.22
N VAL A 448 9.83 -5.39 -13.82
CA VAL A 448 11.07 -5.13 -14.56
C VAL A 448 10.98 -5.72 -15.97
N HIS A 449 10.45 -6.93 -16.11
CA HIS A 449 10.20 -7.55 -17.41
C HIS A 449 9.41 -6.61 -18.35
N GLN A 450 8.32 -6.01 -17.86
CA GLN A 450 7.52 -5.06 -18.64
C GLN A 450 8.22 -3.71 -18.89
N LEU A 451 9.04 -3.24 -17.95
CA LEU A 451 9.78 -1.97 -18.07
C LEU A 451 10.90 -2.04 -19.11
N VAL A 452 11.58 -3.19 -19.23
CA VAL A 452 12.67 -3.41 -20.20
C VAL A 452 12.19 -3.17 -21.63
N GLU A 453 10.93 -3.49 -21.94
CA GLU A 453 10.40 -3.40 -23.30
C GLU A 453 9.62 -2.10 -23.55
N ASN A 454 8.89 -1.61 -22.54
CA ASN A 454 7.93 -0.53 -22.74
C ASN A 454 8.38 0.85 -22.25
N SER A 455 9.50 0.96 -21.50
CA SER A 455 10.01 2.25 -21.01
C SER A 455 11.27 2.69 -21.76
N ASP A 456 11.41 4.00 -21.98
CA ASP A 456 12.60 4.57 -22.64
C ASP A 456 13.65 5.04 -21.61
N GLU A 457 13.21 5.46 -20.43
CA GLU A 457 14.07 5.88 -19.32
C GLU A 457 13.49 5.37 -17.99
N THR A 458 14.27 4.62 -17.20
CA THR A 458 13.84 4.19 -15.87
C THR A 458 14.82 4.66 -14.80
N PHE A 459 14.38 5.60 -13.96
CA PHE A 459 15.13 6.08 -12.81
C PHE A 459 14.92 5.13 -11.63
N CYS A 460 15.95 4.33 -11.34
CA CYS A 460 15.93 3.36 -10.25
C CYS A 460 16.15 4.08 -8.91
N ILE A 461 15.20 3.88 -7.99
CA ILE A 461 15.24 4.43 -6.65
C ILE A 461 15.11 3.28 -5.66
N ASP A 462 16.13 3.04 -4.86
CA ASP A 462 16.17 1.93 -3.92
C ASP A 462 15.88 2.39 -2.50
N ASN A 463 14.86 1.81 -1.88
CA ASN A 463 14.53 2.06 -0.48
C ASN A 463 15.67 1.70 0.48
N GLU A 464 16.51 0.71 0.13
CA GLU A 464 17.70 0.36 0.90
C GLU A 464 18.70 1.50 0.97
N ALA A 465 19.03 2.08 -0.20
CA ALA A 465 19.97 3.19 -0.31
C ALA A 465 19.42 4.46 0.35
N LEU A 466 18.14 4.77 0.13
CA LEU A 466 17.48 5.90 0.78
C LEU A 466 17.53 5.79 2.31
N TYR A 467 17.27 4.61 2.85
CA TYR A 467 17.34 4.37 4.29
C TYR A 467 18.77 4.54 4.82
N ASP A 468 19.77 3.97 4.14
CA ASP A 468 21.17 4.09 4.53
C ASP A 468 21.67 5.54 4.44
N ILE A 469 21.23 6.34 3.46
CA ILE A 469 21.52 7.78 3.38
C ILE A 469 20.91 8.53 4.57
N CYS A 470 19.63 8.29 4.87
CA CYS A 470 18.94 8.95 5.98
C CYS A 470 19.61 8.64 7.33
N PHE A 471 19.94 7.38 7.54
CA PHE A 471 20.50 6.91 8.80
C PHE A 471 21.98 7.28 8.95
N ARG A 472 22.82 6.99 7.95
CA ARG A 472 24.28 7.15 8.04
C ARG A 472 24.74 8.56 7.69
N THR A 473 24.18 9.18 6.66
CA THR A 473 24.64 10.48 6.13
C THR A 473 23.90 11.64 6.81
N LEU A 474 22.56 11.59 6.85
CA LEU A 474 21.75 12.65 7.47
C LEU A 474 21.65 12.53 9.01
N LYS A 475 22.13 11.42 9.58
CA LYS A 475 22.13 11.13 11.03
C LYS A 475 20.73 11.14 11.65
N LEU A 476 19.73 10.67 10.91
CA LEU A 476 18.39 10.47 11.43
C LEU A 476 18.32 9.12 12.15
N SER A 477 18.02 9.12 13.45
CA SER A 477 17.96 7.88 14.26
C SER A 477 16.82 6.95 13.85
N THR A 478 15.71 7.52 13.37
CA THR A 478 14.51 6.80 12.94
C THR A 478 13.98 7.43 11.64
N PRO A 479 14.51 7.04 10.47
CA PRO A 479 14.03 7.53 9.18
C PRO A 479 12.56 7.17 8.96
N THR A 480 11.76 8.14 8.52
CA THR A 480 10.35 7.91 8.16
C THR A 480 10.17 7.96 6.64
N TYR A 481 9.08 7.39 6.12
CA TYR A 481 8.75 7.51 4.69
C TYR A 481 8.68 8.97 4.21
N GLY A 482 8.32 9.92 5.09
CA GLY A 482 8.37 11.34 4.76
C GLY A 482 9.78 11.85 4.46
N ASP A 483 10.79 11.33 5.15
CA ASP A 483 12.21 11.67 4.91
C ASP A 483 12.72 11.04 3.61
N LEU A 484 12.36 9.77 3.35
CA LEU A 484 12.69 9.08 2.11
C LEU A 484 12.07 9.79 0.89
N ASN A 485 10.76 10.09 0.96
CA ASN A 485 10.05 10.81 -0.10
C ASN A 485 10.61 12.21 -0.33
N HIS A 486 11.15 12.86 0.70
CA HIS A 486 11.83 14.14 0.54
C HIS A 486 13.08 14.01 -0.34
N LEU A 487 13.92 13.00 -0.11
CA LEU A 487 15.08 12.73 -0.96
C LEU A 487 14.68 12.45 -2.41
N VAL A 488 13.66 11.62 -2.62
CA VAL A 488 13.15 11.30 -3.96
C VAL A 488 12.63 12.56 -4.66
N SER A 489 11.83 13.39 -3.97
CA SER A 489 11.30 14.62 -4.56
C SER A 489 12.37 15.61 -4.99
N ILE A 490 13.49 15.68 -4.26
CA ILE A 490 14.63 16.53 -4.62
C ILE A 490 15.32 16.01 -5.88
N VAL A 491 15.52 14.70 -5.98
CA VAL A 491 16.13 14.06 -7.16
C VAL A 491 15.23 14.26 -8.39
N MET A 492 13.93 14.00 -8.27
CA MET A 492 12.96 14.23 -9.35
C MET A 492 12.94 15.71 -9.79
N SER A 493 12.94 16.64 -8.83
CA SER A 493 13.05 18.07 -9.11
C SER A 493 14.36 18.38 -9.85
N GLY A 494 15.47 17.78 -9.44
CA GLY A 494 16.78 17.86 -10.09
C GLY A 494 16.77 17.42 -11.55
N ILE A 495 16.29 16.21 -11.82
CA ILE A 495 16.20 15.61 -13.17
C ILE A 495 15.34 16.46 -14.10
N THR A 496 14.21 16.95 -13.60
CA THR A 496 13.25 17.76 -14.37
C THR A 496 13.65 19.23 -14.51
N THR A 497 14.77 19.65 -13.92
CA THR A 497 15.21 21.06 -13.94
C THR A 497 15.42 21.57 -15.36
N CYS A 498 16.04 20.78 -16.24
CA CYS A 498 16.32 21.17 -17.62
C CYS A 498 15.04 21.35 -18.47
N LEU A 499 13.95 20.70 -18.05
CA LEU A 499 12.63 20.84 -18.67
C LEU A 499 11.93 22.10 -18.17
N ARG A 500 11.96 22.33 -16.86
CA ARG A 500 11.18 23.36 -16.14
C ARG A 500 11.77 24.76 -16.20
N PHE A 501 13.08 24.87 -16.38
CA PHE A 501 13.76 26.15 -16.43
C PHE A 501 14.58 26.26 -17.72
N PRO A 502 14.68 27.47 -18.29
CA PRO A 502 15.61 27.71 -19.39
C PRO A 502 17.05 27.50 -18.91
N GLY A 503 17.81 26.69 -19.65
CA GLY A 503 19.22 26.44 -19.40
C GLY A 503 20.06 26.68 -20.66
N GLN A 504 21.37 26.85 -20.50
CA GLN A 504 22.28 27.02 -21.64
C GLN A 504 22.36 25.75 -22.49
N LEU A 505 22.35 24.57 -21.85
CA LEU A 505 22.11 23.28 -22.50
C LEU A 505 20.62 22.90 -22.34
N ASN A 506 19.84 23.16 -23.38
CA ASN A 506 18.43 22.77 -23.45
C ASN A 506 18.29 21.28 -23.80
N SER A 507 18.36 20.40 -22.80
CA SER A 507 18.03 18.98 -22.94
C SER A 507 16.53 18.77 -22.70
N ASP A 508 15.78 18.51 -23.77
CA ASP A 508 14.47 17.88 -23.68
C ASP A 508 14.62 16.40 -23.24
N LEU A 509 13.51 15.73 -22.87
CA LEU A 509 13.58 14.32 -22.47
C LEU A 509 14.16 13.41 -23.55
N ARG A 510 13.84 13.67 -24.81
CA ARG A 510 14.34 12.86 -25.92
C ARG A 510 15.86 12.98 -26.07
N LYS A 511 16.41 14.18 -25.92
CA LYS A 511 17.85 14.45 -25.91
C LYS A 511 18.52 13.85 -24.69
N LEU A 512 17.85 13.83 -23.53
CA LEU A 512 18.37 13.12 -22.37
C LEU A 512 18.50 11.63 -22.71
N ALA A 513 17.44 11.00 -23.21
CA ALA A 513 17.40 9.59 -23.58
C ALA A 513 18.48 9.26 -24.61
N VAL A 514 18.56 10.01 -25.72
CA VAL A 514 19.53 9.78 -26.80
C VAL A 514 20.98 9.83 -26.31
N ASN A 515 21.31 10.70 -25.35
CA ASN A 515 22.68 10.77 -24.85
C ASN A 515 22.97 9.80 -23.69
N MET A 516 21.94 9.32 -23.00
CA MET A 516 22.10 8.47 -21.81
C MET A 516 21.91 6.98 -22.10
N VAL A 517 21.15 6.62 -23.13
CA VAL A 517 20.79 5.24 -23.48
C VAL A 517 21.53 4.82 -24.75
N PRO A 518 22.73 4.20 -24.63
CA PRO A 518 23.43 3.68 -25.81
C PRO A 518 22.75 2.45 -26.41
N PHE A 519 22.10 1.63 -25.57
CA PHE A 519 21.41 0.41 -25.98
C PHE A 519 19.97 0.41 -25.43
N PRO A 520 18.95 0.08 -26.24
CA PRO A 520 17.55 0.23 -25.85
C PRO A 520 17.16 -0.48 -24.55
N ARG A 521 17.70 -1.67 -24.25
CA ARG A 521 17.40 -2.42 -23.00
C ARG A 521 18.12 -1.85 -21.77
N LEU A 522 19.22 -1.13 -21.96
CA LEU A 522 20.07 -0.61 -20.87
C LEU A 522 19.72 0.84 -20.54
N HIS A 523 18.46 1.07 -20.17
CA HIS A 523 17.91 2.40 -19.86
C HIS A 523 17.64 2.61 -18.35
N PHE A 524 18.25 1.78 -17.49
CA PHE A 524 18.07 1.87 -16.04
C PHE A 524 19.15 2.76 -15.42
N PHE A 525 18.73 3.91 -14.88
CA PHE A 525 19.65 4.91 -14.35
C PHE A 525 19.79 4.82 -12.82
N MET A 526 21.04 4.89 -12.36
CA MET A 526 21.39 5.19 -10.99
C MET A 526 21.26 6.69 -10.77
N THR A 527 20.47 7.09 -9.78
CA THR A 527 20.29 8.50 -9.44
C THR A 527 21.10 8.88 -8.21
N GLY A 528 21.52 10.14 -8.11
CA GLY A 528 22.23 10.67 -6.96
C GLY A 528 21.95 12.15 -6.76
N PHE A 529 22.20 12.64 -5.55
CA PHE A 529 22.04 14.06 -5.22
C PHE A 529 23.14 14.53 -4.29
N ALA A 530 23.64 15.74 -4.53
CA ALA A 530 24.51 16.44 -3.60
C ALA A 530 24.14 17.93 -3.57
N PRO A 531 24.26 18.61 -2.42
CA PRO A 531 24.84 18.13 -1.17
C PRO A 531 23.83 17.37 -0.29
N LEU A 532 24.28 16.28 0.33
CA LEU A 532 23.56 15.58 1.39
C LEU A 532 24.19 15.92 2.74
N THR A 533 23.66 16.94 3.41
CA THR A 533 24.16 17.41 4.72
C THR A 533 23.09 17.31 5.78
N ALA A 534 23.45 16.79 6.95
CA ALA A 534 22.58 16.82 8.13
C ALA A 534 22.20 18.26 8.50
N ARG A 535 20.96 18.46 8.99
CA ARG A 535 20.39 19.78 9.31
C ARG A 535 21.28 20.62 10.25
N GLY A 536 21.97 19.97 11.21
CA GLY A 536 22.88 20.65 12.15
C GLY A 536 24.23 21.07 11.55
N SER A 537 24.65 20.46 10.44
CA SER A 537 25.94 20.72 9.78
C SER A 537 25.83 21.61 8.55
N GLN A 538 24.62 21.86 8.05
CA GLN A 538 24.35 22.61 6.83
C GLN A 538 24.87 24.06 6.89
N GLN A 539 24.87 24.70 8.06
CA GLN A 539 25.35 26.08 8.23
C GLN A 539 26.89 26.20 8.25
N TYR A 540 27.60 25.13 8.59
CA TYR A 540 29.05 25.14 8.77
C TYR A 540 29.82 24.65 7.55
N ARG A 541 29.13 24.03 6.57
CA ARG A 541 29.75 23.46 5.37
C ARG A 541 29.61 24.41 4.18
N ALA A 542 30.74 24.91 3.69
CA ALA A 542 30.77 25.72 2.48
C ALA A 542 30.72 24.80 1.25
N VAL A 543 29.54 24.71 0.62
CA VAL A 543 29.36 23.94 -0.61
C VAL A 543 30.15 24.60 -1.75
N THR A 544 31.03 23.86 -2.41
CA THR A 544 31.83 24.30 -3.57
C THR A 544 31.69 23.31 -4.74
N VAL A 545 31.99 23.73 -5.98
CA VAL A 545 31.88 22.86 -7.16
C VAL A 545 32.75 21.60 -7.06
N PRO A 546 34.03 21.65 -6.62
CA PRO A 546 34.84 20.44 -6.44
C PRO A 546 34.26 19.49 -5.38
N GLU A 547 33.73 20.03 -4.28
CA GLU A 547 33.12 19.23 -3.23
C GLU A 547 31.81 18.57 -3.67
N LEU A 548 30.98 19.29 -4.43
CA LEU A 548 29.76 18.72 -5.03
C LEU A 548 30.11 17.59 -5.99
N THR A 549 31.10 17.82 -6.86
CA THR A 549 31.57 16.82 -7.84
C THR A 549 32.11 15.57 -7.13
N GLN A 550 32.89 15.74 -6.06
CA GLN A 550 33.41 14.60 -5.29
C GLN A 550 32.30 13.82 -4.59
N GLN A 551 31.33 14.52 -3.99
CA GLN A 551 30.17 13.89 -3.34
C GLN A 551 29.27 13.17 -4.35
N MET A 552 29.16 13.71 -5.56
CA MET A 552 28.33 13.16 -6.61
C MET A 552 28.76 11.74 -7.01
N PHE A 553 30.07 11.47 -7.07
CA PHE A 553 30.63 10.15 -7.40
C PHE A 553 30.90 9.26 -6.17
N ASP A 554 30.47 9.66 -4.97
CA ASP A 554 30.58 8.80 -3.78
C ASP A 554 29.43 7.78 -3.76
N ALA A 555 29.77 6.50 -3.59
CA ALA A 555 28.79 5.41 -3.53
C ALA A 555 27.73 5.64 -2.43
N LYS A 556 28.08 6.35 -1.36
CA LYS A 556 27.17 6.68 -0.26
C LYS A 556 26.05 7.66 -0.61
N ASN A 557 26.18 8.37 -1.73
CA ASN A 557 25.22 9.36 -2.19
C ASN A 557 24.35 8.85 -3.35
N MET A 558 24.58 7.60 -3.78
CA MET A 558 23.74 6.93 -4.76
C MET A 558 22.42 6.53 -4.11
N MET A 559 21.33 6.78 -4.84
CA MET A 559 19.97 6.42 -4.43
C MET A 559 19.58 5.00 -4.89
N ALA A 560 20.47 4.30 -5.58
CA ALA A 560 20.38 2.87 -5.86
C ALA A 560 21.46 2.15 -5.03
N ALA A 561 21.12 1.03 -4.36
CA ALA A 561 22.09 0.31 -3.53
C ALA A 561 23.01 -0.57 -4.38
N SER A 562 23.89 0.08 -5.12
CA SER A 562 24.94 -0.55 -5.91
C SER A 562 26.20 0.30 -5.79
N ASP A 563 27.37 -0.32 -5.66
CA ASP A 563 28.63 0.44 -5.63
C ASP A 563 29.07 0.72 -7.07
N PRO A 564 29.12 1.98 -7.52
CA PRO A 564 29.52 2.29 -8.89
C PRO A 564 30.96 1.84 -9.23
N ARG A 565 31.79 1.54 -8.22
CA ARG A 565 33.16 1.05 -8.41
C ARG A 565 33.23 -0.41 -8.83
N HIS A 566 32.16 -1.18 -8.65
CA HIS A 566 32.10 -2.58 -9.11
C HIS A 566 31.74 -2.72 -10.59
N GLY A 567 31.40 -1.61 -11.25
CA GLY A 567 31.10 -1.56 -12.67
C GLY A 567 31.81 -0.42 -13.38
N ARG A 568 31.34 -0.13 -14.59
CA ARG A 568 31.77 1.00 -15.40
C ARG A 568 30.57 1.87 -15.76
N TYR A 569 30.79 3.17 -15.92
CA TYR A 569 29.80 4.09 -16.43
C TYR A 569 29.77 4.04 -17.95
N LEU A 570 28.63 3.65 -18.50
CA LEU A 570 28.33 3.78 -19.93
C LEU A 570 28.20 5.27 -20.25
N THR A 571 27.30 5.96 -19.54
CA THR A 571 27.02 7.39 -19.72
C THR A 571 26.74 8.03 -18.36
N VAL A 572 27.02 9.33 -18.24
CA VAL A 572 26.78 10.13 -17.04
C VAL A 572 26.19 11.48 -17.43
N ALA A 573 25.15 11.92 -16.74
CA ALA A 573 24.68 13.29 -16.78
C ALA A 573 24.70 13.93 -15.38
N ALA A 574 25.26 15.14 -15.30
CA ALA A 574 25.31 15.93 -14.08
C ALA A 574 24.59 17.27 -14.30
N VAL A 575 23.51 17.48 -13.56
CA VAL A 575 22.71 18.71 -13.62
C VAL A 575 23.07 19.59 -12.43
N PHE A 576 23.91 20.60 -12.67
CA PHE A 576 24.28 21.61 -11.69
C PHE A 576 23.20 22.69 -11.60
N ARG A 577 22.84 23.06 -10.37
CA ARG A 577 21.86 24.10 -10.07
C ARG A 577 22.47 25.18 -9.20
N GLY A 578 22.15 26.43 -9.51
CA GLY A 578 22.65 27.62 -8.84
C GLY A 578 23.71 28.36 -9.67
N ARG A 579 24.21 29.46 -9.12
CA ARG A 579 25.22 30.31 -9.80
C ARG A 579 26.59 29.64 -9.74
N VAL A 580 26.88 28.82 -10.75
CA VAL A 580 28.17 28.14 -10.94
C VAL A 580 28.86 28.62 -12.21
N SER A 581 30.18 28.49 -12.27
CA SER A 581 30.96 28.76 -13.48
C SER A 581 31.05 27.47 -14.31
N MET A 582 30.53 27.48 -15.54
CA MET A 582 30.63 26.31 -16.45
C MET A 582 32.07 25.82 -16.61
N LYS A 583 33.02 26.74 -16.72
CA LYS A 583 34.44 26.40 -16.82
C LYS A 583 34.93 25.58 -15.62
N GLU A 584 34.54 25.97 -14.40
CA GLU A 584 34.94 25.25 -13.19
C GLU A 584 34.27 23.87 -13.14
N VAL A 585 33.01 23.78 -13.54
CA VAL A 585 32.28 22.50 -13.63
C VAL A 585 32.95 21.54 -14.61
N GLU A 586 33.23 21.99 -15.83
CA GLU A 586 33.90 21.19 -16.87
C GLU A 586 35.29 20.73 -16.43
N GLU A 587 36.10 21.63 -15.85
CA GLU A 587 37.43 21.29 -15.32
C GLU A 587 37.35 20.23 -14.21
N GLN A 588 36.38 20.33 -13.29
CA GLN A 588 36.21 19.32 -12.23
C GLN A 588 35.72 17.99 -12.77
N MET A 589 34.79 17.98 -13.72
CA MET A 589 34.28 16.76 -14.34
C MET A 589 35.36 16.03 -15.14
N GLN A 590 36.17 16.78 -15.91
CA GLN A 590 37.32 16.22 -16.63
C GLN A 590 38.39 15.69 -15.67
N ASN A 591 38.64 16.37 -14.54
CA ASN A 591 39.56 15.90 -13.51
C ASN A 591 39.11 14.57 -12.89
N VAL A 592 37.80 14.40 -12.66
CA VAL A 592 37.26 13.12 -12.17
C VAL A 592 37.42 12.03 -13.22
N GLN A 593 37.05 12.29 -14.48
CA GLN A 593 37.23 11.31 -15.56
C GLN A 593 38.69 10.87 -15.69
N ASN A 594 39.63 11.82 -15.68
CA ASN A 594 41.06 11.51 -15.81
C ASN A 594 41.61 10.69 -14.62
N LYS A 595 41.14 10.96 -13.40
CA LYS A 595 41.56 10.21 -12.20
C LYS A 595 40.97 8.81 -12.15
N ASN A 596 39.76 8.66 -12.68
CA ASN A 596 38.92 7.49 -12.54
C ASN A 596 38.64 6.83 -13.90
N SER A 597 39.54 6.98 -14.88
CA SER A 597 39.29 6.59 -16.27
C SER A 597 38.90 5.12 -16.42
N ALA A 598 39.44 4.24 -15.57
CA ALA A 598 39.10 2.81 -15.55
C ALA A 598 37.62 2.51 -15.18
N TYR A 599 36.92 3.44 -14.55
CA TYR A 599 35.49 3.34 -14.22
C TYR A 599 34.59 3.95 -15.30
N PHE A 600 35.15 4.56 -16.34
CA PHE A 600 34.41 5.03 -17.51
C PHE A 600 34.73 4.11 -18.67
N VAL A 601 33.72 3.86 -19.49
CA VAL A 601 33.89 3.03 -20.68
C VAL A 601 34.68 3.79 -21.75
N GLU A 602 35.67 3.12 -22.35
CA GLU A 602 36.61 3.75 -23.29
C GLU A 602 36.05 3.88 -24.72
N TRP A 603 35.14 2.98 -25.13
CA TRP A 603 34.55 2.94 -26.47
C TRP A 603 33.44 3.98 -26.70
N ILE A 604 32.87 4.56 -25.63
CA ILE A 604 32.01 5.75 -25.74
C ILE A 604 32.84 7.01 -25.46
N PRO A 605 33.32 7.73 -26.48
CA PRO A 605 34.04 8.97 -26.26
C PRO A 605 33.11 10.05 -25.66
N ASN A 606 33.63 10.85 -24.73
CA ASN A 606 32.91 11.98 -24.11
C ASN A 606 31.55 11.60 -23.51
N ASN A 607 31.50 10.48 -22.79
CA ASN A 607 30.27 9.93 -22.20
C ASN A 607 29.70 10.69 -20.98
N VAL A 608 30.20 11.88 -20.70
CA VAL A 608 29.78 12.69 -19.55
C VAL A 608 29.20 14.01 -20.02
N LEU A 609 27.91 14.18 -19.74
CA LEU A 609 27.15 15.38 -19.99
C LEU A 609 27.07 16.23 -18.74
N THR A 610 27.20 17.55 -18.93
CA THR A 610 26.98 18.51 -17.87
C THR A 610 25.93 19.52 -18.32
N ALA A 611 24.98 19.81 -17.43
CA ALA A 611 23.97 20.84 -17.63
C ALA A 611 24.00 21.81 -16.44
N GLN A 612 23.75 23.08 -16.70
CA GLN A 612 23.62 24.11 -15.67
C GLN A 612 22.27 24.80 -15.75
N CYS A 613 21.67 25.00 -14.58
CA CYS A 613 20.55 25.90 -14.37
C CYS A 613 20.89 26.93 -13.29
N ASP A 614 20.63 28.20 -13.55
CA ASP A 614 20.96 29.29 -12.61
C ASP A 614 20.06 29.33 -11.38
N ILE A 615 18.89 28.67 -11.43
CA ILE A 615 17.91 28.63 -10.34
C ILE A 615 18.25 27.48 -9.39
N PRO A 616 18.73 27.77 -8.16
CA PRO A 616 19.01 26.75 -7.18
C PRO A 616 17.72 26.18 -6.58
N PRO A 617 17.76 24.94 -6.04
CA PRO A 617 16.65 24.40 -5.28
C PRO A 617 16.42 25.16 -3.97
N ARG A 618 15.21 25.08 -3.43
CA ARG A 618 14.81 25.81 -2.21
C ARG A 618 15.68 25.40 -1.02
N GLY A 619 16.23 26.40 -0.30
CA GLY A 619 17.03 26.18 0.91
C GLY A 619 18.50 25.82 0.67
N GLN A 620 18.94 25.78 -0.59
CA GLN A 620 20.35 25.55 -0.95
C GLN A 620 20.83 26.62 -1.93
N LYS A 621 22.13 26.92 -1.92
CA LYS A 621 22.73 27.88 -2.87
C LYS A 621 23.18 27.22 -4.16
N MET A 622 23.65 25.98 -4.05
CA MET A 622 24.13 25.16 -5.14
C MET A 622 23.77 23.71 -4.85
N ALA A 623 23.42 22.97 -5.90
CA ALA A 623 23.16 21.55 -5.86
C ALA A 623 23.59 20.90 -7.17
N VAL A 624 23.78 19.59 -7.14
CA VAL A 624 24.00 18.78 -8.33
C VAL A 624 23.14 17.53 -8.24
N THR A 625 22.50 17.19 -9.35
CA THR A 625 21.78 15.94 -9.53
C THR A 625 22.56 15.05 -10.48
N PHE A 626 22.78 13.83 -10.05
CA PHE A 626 23.53 12.82 -10.78
C PHE A 626 22.59 11.84 -11.43
N LEU A 627 22.86 11.54 -12.69
CA LEU A 627 22.29 10.45 -13.45
C LEU A 627 23.44 9.64 -14.01
N GLY A 628 23.54 8.37 -13.64
CA GLY A 628 24.54 7.46 -14.16
C GLY A 628 23.89 6.25 -14.79
N ASN A 629 24.19 5.99 -16.06
CA ASN A 629 23.99 4.67 -16.63
C ASN A 629 25.25 3.85 -16.36
N SER A 630 25.18 2.96 -15.36
CA SER A 630 26.33 2.17 -14.93
C SER A 630 25.98 0.69 -14.95
N THR A 631 26.94 -0.13 -15.38
CA THR A 631 26.81 -1.58 -15.33
C THR A 631 26.69 -2.11 -13.89
N ALA A 632 27.07 -1.32 -12.88
CA ALA A 632 26.90 -1.67 -11.47
C ALA A 632 25.44 -1.87 -11.05
N ILE A 633 24.47 -1.33 -11.80
CA ILE A 633 23.03 -1.53 -11.54
C ILE A 633 22.64 -3.02 -11.55
N GLN A 634 23.43 -3.88 -12.18
CA GLN A 634 23.24 -5.33 -12.15
C GLN A 634 23.19 -5.90 -10.73
N GLU A 635 23.86 -5.29 -9.74
CA GLU A 635 23.79 -5.74 -8.33
C GLU A 635 22.38 -5.64 -7.76
N LEU A 636 21.65 -4.59 -8.14
CA LEU A 636 20.26 -4.37 -7.74
C LEU A 636 19.37 -5.47 -8.33
N PHE A 637 19.53 -5.78 -9.61
CA PHE A 637 18.76 -6.84 -10.28
C PHE A 637 19.13 -8.23 -9.78
N LYS A 638 20.42 -8.53 -9.56
CA LYS A 638 20.88 -9.78 -8.94
C LYS A 638 20.24 -10.00 -7.57
N ARG A 639 20.19 -8.96 -6.73
CA ARG A 639 19.54 -9.04 -5.41
C ARG A 639 18.05 -9.39 -5.50
N VAL A 640 17.31 -8.76 -6.42
CA VAL A 640 15.88 -9.07 -6.63
C VAL A 640 15.72 -10.49 -7.20
N SER A 641 16.56 -10.87 -8.16
CA SER A 641 16.60 -12.22 -8.74
C SER A 641 16.84 -13.30 -7.70
N ASP A 642 17.84 -13.16 -6.84
CA ASP A 642 18.15 -14.17 -5.82
C ASP A 642 16.98 -14.39 -4.86
N GLN A 643 16.28 -13.32 -4.49
CA GLN A 643 15.10 -13.38 -3.63
C GLN A 643 13.91 -14.03 -4.36
N PHE A 644 13.70 -13.66 -5.64
CA PHE A 644 12.70 -14.29 -6.50
C PHE A 644 12.94 -15.79 -6.62
N THR A 645 14.14 -16.20 -7.03
CA THR A 645 14.51 -17.61 -7.24
C THR A 645 14.36 -18.42 -5.94
N ALA A 646 14.72 -17.84 -4.79
CA ALA A 646 14.56 -18.50 -3.49
C ALA A 646 13.08 -18.79 -3.13
N MET A 647 12.16 -17.90 -3.51
CA MET A 647 10.72 -18.10 -3.32
C MET A 647 10.11 -19.02 -4.36
N PHE A 648 10.46 -18.82 -5.64
CA PHE A 648 9.92 -19.55 -6.78
C PHE A 648 10.27 -21.03 -6.72
N LYS A 649 11.50 -21.37 -6.31
CA LYS A 649 11.92 -22.76 -6.05
C LYS A 649 11.05 -23.50 -5.03
N ARG A 650 10.43 -22.77 -4.10
CA ARG A 650 9.53 -23.33 -3.07
C ARG A 650 8.06 -23.22 -3.47
N LYS A 651 7.76 -22.61 -4.63
CA LYS A 651 6.41 -22.24 -5.09
C LYS A 651 5.61 -21.50 -3.99
N ALA A 652 6.30 -20.70 -3.17
CA ALA A 652 5.66 -19.97 -2.08
C ALA A 652 4.79 -18.85 -2.64
N PHE A 653 3.55 -18.72 -2.14
CA PHE A 653 2.57 -17.69 -2.53
C PHE A 653 2.17 -17.67 -4.02
N LEU A 654 2.61 -18.65 -4.82
CA LEU A 654 2.35 -18.69 -6.27
C LEU A 654 0.84 -18.78 -6.60
N HIS A 655 0.07 -19.49 -5.76
CA HIS A 655 -1.38 -19.62 -5.91
C HIS A 655 -2.13 -18.28 -5.90
N TRP A 656 -1.59 -17.21 -5.31
CA TRP A 656 -2.23 -15.89 -5.35
C TRP A 656 -2.20 -15.29 -6.76
N TYR A 657 -1.18 -15.61 -7.54
CA TYR A 657 -1.04 -15.10 -8.91
C TYR A 657 -1.77 -16.00 -9.90
N THR A 658 -1.66 -17.32 -9.74
CA THR A 658 -2.32 -18.27 -10.66
C THR A 658 -3.84 -18.29 -10.52
N GLN A 659 -4.38 -17.96 -9.34
CA GLN A 659 -5.83 -17.78 -9.16
C GLN A 659 -6.40 -16.59 -9.95
N GLU A 660 -5.57 -15.60 -10.29
CA GLU A 660 -5.95 -14.44 -11.10
C GLU A 660 -5.77 -14.67 -12.61
N GLY A 661 -5.43 -15.91 -13.01
CA GLY A 661 -5.32 -16.31 -14.42
C GLY A 661 -3.89 -16.35 -14.98
N MET A 662 -2.88 -16.07 -14.17
CA MET A 662 -1.47 -16.07 -14.59
C MET A 662 -0.88 -17.50 -14.66
N ASP A 663 -0.08 -17.79 -15.69
CA ASP A 663 0.61 -19.09 -15.79
C ASP A 663 1.97 -19.09 -15.05
N GLU A 664 2.42 -20.25 -14.57
CA GLU A 664 3.76 -20.43 -14.01
C GLU A 664 4.87 -20.16 -15.06
N MET A 665 4.54 -20.29 -16.35
CA MET A 665 5.48 -20.00 -17.44
C MET A 665 5.87 -18.53 -17.50
N GLU A 666 4.93 -17.61 -17.27
CA GLU A 666 5.20 -16.16 -17.24
C GLU A 666 6.22 -15.77 -16.16
N PHE A 667 6.21 -16.45 -15.01
CA PHE A 667 7.23 -16.26 -13.97
C PHE A 667 8.62 -16.66 -14.45
N THR A 668 8.70 -17.76 -15.20
CA THR A 668 9.97 -18.29 -15.73
C THR A 668 10.50 -17.39 -16.84
N GLU A 669 9.62 -16.86 -17.70
CA GLU A 669 9.97 -15.89 -18.74
C GLU A 669 10.49 -14.58 -18.15
N ALA A 670 9.81 -14.05 -17.12
CA ALA A 670 10.26 -12.84 -16.44
C ALA A 670 11.59 -13.05 -15.70
N GLU A 671 11.80 -14.22 -15.07
CA GLU A 671 13.08 -14.58 -14.47
C GLU A 671 14.20 -14.65 -15.52
N SER A 672 13.93 -15.29 -16.67
CA SER A 672 14.89 -15.40 -17.78
C SER A 672 15.25 -14.02 -18.32
N ASN A 673 14.27 -13.17 -18.65
CA ASN A 673 14.52 -11.83 -19.18
C ASN A 673 15.35 -10.98 -18.20
N MET A 674 15.07 -11.08 -16.89
CA MET A 674 15.86 -10.39 -15.88
C MET A 674 17.30 -10.91 -15.79
N GLN A 675 17.53 -12.21 -15.96
CA GLN A 675 18.88 -12.80 -16.03
C GLN A 675 19.61 -12.37 -17.31
N ASP A 676 18.91 -12.30 -18.44
CA ASP A 676 19.46 -11.83 -19.71
C ASP A 676 19.89 -10.36 -19.60
N LEU A 677 19.06 -9.50 -18.99
CA LEU A 677 19.42 -8.10 -18.72
C LEU A 677 20.69 -7.99 -17.86
N VAL A 678 20.81 -8.83 -16.83
CA VAL A 678 22.01 -8.88 -15.99
C VAL A 678 23.23 -9.34 -16.79
N ALA A 679 23.07 -10.32 -17.67
CA ALA A 679 24.12 -10.81 -18.54
C ALA A 679 24.58 -9.73 -19.54
N GLU A 680 23.65 -8.95 -20.11
CA GLU A 680 23.98 -7.81 -20.99
C GLU A 680 24.81 -6.76 -20.26
N TYR A 681 24.41 -6.35 -19.04
CA TYR A 681 25.22 -5.42 -18.24
C TYR A 681 26.62 -5.97 -17.95
N GLN A 682 26.74 -7.28 -17.70
CA GLN A 682 28.03 -7.92 -17.48
C GLN A 682 28.89 -7.94 -18.76
N GLN A 683 28.29 -8.23 -19.92
CA GLN A 683 28.97 -8.22 -21.20
C GLN A 683 29.60 -6.86 -21.49
N TYR A 684 28.85 -5.76 -21.36
CA TYR A 684 29.38 -4.42 -21.59
C TYR A 684 30.31 -3.91 -20.50
N GLN A 685 30.27 -4.51 -19.30
CA GLN A 685 31.24 -4.22 -18.25
C GLN A 685 32.63 -4.76 -18.60
N ASP A 686 32.68 -5.95 -19.18
CA ASP A 686 33.91 -6.65 -19.54
C ASP A 686 34.43 -6.26 -20.95
N ALA A 687 33.55 -5.71 -21.80
CA ALA A 687 33.89 -5.25 -23.15
C ALA A 687 35.09 -4.27 -23.16
N THR A 688 35.99 -4.49 -24.11
CA THR A 688 37.16 -3.64 -24.38
C THR A 688 37.20 -3.23 -25.86
N VAL A 689 37.90 -2.13 -26.16
CA VAL A 689 37.98 -1.53 -27.51
C VAL A 689 38.55 -2.50 -28.57
N GLU A 690 39.30 -3.53 -28.16
CA GLU A 690 39.88 -4.52 -29.07
C GLU A 690 38.87 -5.60 -29.54
N GLU A 691 37.77 -5.81 -28.80
CA GLU A 691 36.80 -6.88 -29.08
C GLU A 691 35.63 -6.43 -29.98
N GLU A 692 35.35 -5.13 -30.12
CA GLU A 692 34.24 -4.63 -30.96
C GLU A 692 34.43 -4.88 -32.47
N GLY A 693 35.66 -5.15 -32.93
CA GLY A 693 35.94 -5.45 -34.34
C GLY A 693 35.39 -6.79 -34.85
N GLU A 694 34.95 -7.68 -33.97
CA GLU A 694 34.36 -8.99 -34.34
C GLU A 694 32.82 -9.03 -34.25
N TYR A 695 32.15 -8.05 -33.63
CA TYR A 695 30.71 -8.08 -33.41
C TYR A 695 29.86 -7.41 -34.51
N GLU A 696 30.48 -6.73 -35.49
CA GLU A 696 29.75 -6.12 -36.62
C GLU A 696 29.39 -7.11 -37.76
N GLU A 697 29.77 -8.41 -37.69
CA GLU A 697 29.60 -9.36 -38.81
C GLU A 697 28.40 -10.34 -38.74
N GLU A 698 27.52 -10.29 -37.73
CA GLU A 698 26.26 -11.08 -37.73
C GLU A 698 25.03 -10.25 -38.13
N VAL A 699 25.06 -9.67 -39.32
CA VAL A 699 23.81 -9.38 -40.05
C VAL A 699 23.44 -10.66 -40.79
N VAL A 700 22.46 -11.39 -40.26
CA VAL A 700 21.83 -12.53 -40.94
C VAL A 700 21.38 -12.08 -42.35
N PRO A 701 21.85 -12.69 -43.44
CA PRO A 701 21.35 -12.37 -44.77
C PRO A 701 19.88 -12.78 -44.86
N GLU A 702 18.98 -11.84 -45.16
CA GLU A 702 17.62 -12.15 -45.60
C GLU A 702 17.71 -12.99 -46.89
N GLU A 703 17.19 -14.22 -46.87
CA GLU A 703 16.97 -15.00 -48.09
C GLU A 703 15.72 -14.47 -48.82
N GLU A 704 15.88 -14.18 -50.12
CA GLU A 704 14.87 -13.73 -51.09
C GLU A 704 13.69 -14.70 -51.29
#